data_AF-A0A3B8M3A4-F1
#
_entry.id   AF-A0A3B8M3A4-F1
#
_cell.length_a   1.000
_cell.length_b   1.000
_cell.length_c   1.000
_cell.angle_alpha   90.00
_cell.angle_beta   90.00
_cell.angle_gamma   90.00
#
_symmetry.space_group_name_H-M   'P 1'
#
loop_
_entity.id
_entity.type
_entity.pdbx_description
1 polymer ?
#
loop_
_entity_poly.entity_id
_entity_poly.type
_entity_poly.pdbx_seq_one_letter_code
_entity_poly.pdbx_strand_id
1 'polypeptide(L)'
;MGNCCKVFAARWLWLRPALALLLVGGSAWGRSVAAAEVSLVTGGKPRATIVLSDKPTSAAQLAAFELRHFVEKISGARLPIVREPNRVQGTVILVGESRRSRALGVERKGLAPQEYVVRTHEDGLLLMGHDGRQFDPVVYESYSSLYKAVSGPIGTCYAVHSFLENQLGVKWYLPSESLGAVVPRSPDIAVKELAIRRRPDVPVRSVYPLFANTERLGFNQWDKPQEFQSSWVNARTSLLYWIRNRFWGGLRHNANHSFSYFDKAFGESHPEWFSTKSFARMQQLNYQSEVQPCLAAEGFREQVISVARDYFSGRPEPFPGAYRGTAGGFFSVMPNDNTNMCGCADCRRQYRPRSGADGTASHYVWNFVNEVAREVRKTHPRAMISNCAYFNYTAPPTGLVLEPNVAVEFCKFYTYYSDRKAQARDHRRIAEFVNKNRVRFFTTWEYLLKPHMNEWAFPCMVPHVHAEDVRELRRIGGFRGGKLQFLYMGTYTGSKPNGGVAQVSPVLDFMNLYWRMKLYDDSSFDVDRGLDDYYRLFFGPAAVAMKAFYSAIENRWMTLGGGQDSRTWWNRLGTRDFLAGLERLVEQAREATVERTLYRQRVDVVDQGILQHMLKSRARYETSSIAEAAPIATAGVARTPEKVPAETWHGDATWAASPVQYITRTLKNEPVDQKTAFQLAWDDSRLYIRARCDEPRISSIKATTRDRDVGGFSDDSIELFIDPTGLGTTFYQFCITSRGVVYDARETPRAIGATGDVTWNSAIKARTTIGKRSWELRAALPLDRLGGQKPRPGSTWRFNLCRNRFAETGRPPFSAWSPSPAGFRDPGQFGLITFNGAADRGDLVWNCDFGGSAFGG
;
A
#
# COMPACT_ATOMS: atom_id res chain seq x y z
N MET A 1 39.84 47.80 23.14
CA MET A 1 41.20 47.36 22.73
C MET A 1 41.04 46.75 21.34
N GLY A 2 41.21 47.46 20.23
CA GLY A 2 42.42 48.10 19.68
C GLY A 2 42.69 47.43 18.31
N ASN A 3 42.02 47.84 17.22
CA ASN A 3 42.43 48.79 16.17
C ASN A 3 43.75 48.50 15.42
N CYS A 4 43.63 48.34 14.08
CA CYS A 4 44.45 48.91 12.97
C CYS A 4 44.26 48.04 11.70
N CYS A 5 44.12 48.50 10.44
CA CYS A 5 44.08 49.79 9.71
C CYS A 5 43.47 49.48 8.30
N LYS A 6 42.47 50.22 7.78
CA LYS A 6 42.49 51.40 6.85
C LYS A 6 43.04 51.17 5.41
N VAL A 7 42.59 51.74 4.27
CA VAL A 7 41.54 52.74 3.85
C VAL A 7 41.52 52.87 2.29
N PHE A 8 40.46 53.50 1.74
CA PHE A 8 40.20 54.20 0.43
C PHE A 8 39.18 53.48 -0.49
N ALA A 9 37.94 53.92 -0.79
CA ALA A 9 37.22 55.21 -0.90
C ALA A 9 37.51 56.05 -2.16
N ALA A 10 36.57 56.10 -3.13
CA ALA A 10 35.97 57.33 -3.68
C ALA A 10 34.81 57.06 -4.68
N ARG A 11 33.81 57.96 -4.62
CA ARG A 11 32.55 58.10 -5.38
C ARG A 11 32.76 58.85 -6.72
N TRP A 12 31.77 58.87 -7.62
CA TRP A 12 30.87 60.03 -7.92
C TRP A 12 30.06 59.86 -9.23
N LEU A 13 28.85 60.44 -9.19
CA LEU A 13 27.80 60.58 -10.22
C LEU A 13 28.23 61.40 -11.47
N TRP A 14 27.48 61.32 -12.57
CA TRP A 14 26.55 62.36 -13.11
C TRP A 14 26.26 62.18 -14.63
N LEU A 15 24.98 62.45 -14.98
CA LEU A 15 24.44 63.09 -16.21
C LEU A 15 24.23 62.33 -17.53
N ARG A 16 22.95 62.41 -17.97
CA ARG A 16 22.46 62.32 -19.36
C ARG A 16 22.98 63.51 -20.19
N PRO A 17 22.93 63.41 -21.54
CA PRO A 17 21.83 64.08 -22.24
C PRO A 17 21.23 63.28 -23.40
N ALA A 18 20.02 63.71 -23.80
CA ALA A 18 19.34 63.34 -25.03
C ALA A 18 19.85 64.19 -26.20
N LEU A 19 19.85 63.64 -27.42
CA LEU A 19 19.40 64.37 -28.62
C LEU A 19 19.09 63.39 -29.77
N ALA A 20 18.01 63.71 -30.48
CA ALA A 20 17.44 63.01 -31.62
C ALA A 20 18.34 63.07 -32.88
N LEU A 21 18.12 62.17 -33.84
CA LEU A 21 17.97 62.56 -35.25
C LEU A 21 17.43 61.41 -36.16
N LEU A 22 16.31 61.73 -36.81
CA LEU A 22 15.93 61.48 -38.21
C LEU A 22 15.87 60.07 -38.82
N LEU A 23 14.62 59.70 -39.10
CA LEU A 23 14.13 58.76 -40.13
C LEU A 23 14.64 59.11 -41.54
N VAL A 24 15.11 58.11 -42.29
CA VAL A 24 14.93 58.01 -43.75
C VAL A 24 14.60 56.54 -44.09
N GLY A 25 13.66 56.38 -45.01
CA GLY A 25 12.91 55.18 -45.31
C GLY A 25 13.71 54.00 -45.85
N GLY A 26 13.18 52.82 -45.53
CA GLY A 26 13.59 51.53 -46.07
C GLY A 26 12.49 50.52 -45.77
N SER A 27 11.39 50.62 -46.50
CA SER A 27 10.27 49.67 -46.46
C SER A 27 10.73 48.30 -46.96
N ALA A 28 11.30 47.49 -46.07
CA ALA A 28 11.35 46.06 -46.24
C ALA A 28 10.16 45.49 -45.46
N TRP A 29 9.07 45.23 -46.19
CA TRP A 29 8.05 44.27 -45.74
C TRP A 29 8.75 42.92 -45.61
N GLY A 30 9.39 42.68 -44.48
CA GLY A 30 9.69 41.35 -44.03
C GLY A 30 8.36 40.66 -43.80
N ARG A 31 7.84 39.99 -44.83
CA ARG A 31 6.86 38.93 -44.65
C ARG A 31 7.48 37.96 -43.66
N SER A 32 7.09 38.07 -42.40
CA SER A 32 7.05 36.93 -41.50
C SER A 32 6.23 35.88 -42.25
N VAL A 33 6.91 34.94 -42.90
CA VAL A 33 6.29 33.72 -43.39
C VAL A 33 5.84 33.02 -42.11
N ALA A 34 4.58 33.24 -41.73
CA ALA A 34 3.95 32.40 -40.72
C ALA A 34 4.12 30.96 -41.21
N ALA A 35 4.88 30.16 -40.46
CA ALA A 35 5.03 28.74 -40.76
C ALA A 35 3.62 28.16 -40.96
N ALA A 36 3.38 27.58 -42.14
CA ALA A 36 2.05 27.13 -42.52
C ALA A 36 1.53 26.09 -41.53
N GLU A 37 0.45 26.41 -40.82
CA GLU A 37 -0.19 25.47 -39.90
C GLU A 37 -0.77 24.29 -40.68
N VAL A 38 -0.55 23.07 -40.17
CA VAL A 38 -1.08 21.84 -40.77
C VAL A 38 -2.55 21.70 -40.39
N SER A 39 -3.46 21.96 -41.33
CA SER A 39 -4.90 21.79 -41.10
C SER A 39 -5.33 20.33 -41.25
N LEU A 40 -5.88 19.76 -40.18
CA LEU A 40 -6.45 18.41 -40.15
C LEU A 40 -7.95 18.41 -40.44
N VAL A 41 -8.66 19.39 -39.89
CA VAL A 41 -10.10 19.59 -40.04
C VAL A 41 -10.39 21.08 -40.16
N THR A 42 -11.28 21.45 -41.07
CA THR A 42 -11.76 22.84 -41.21
C THR A 42 -13.27 22.86 -41.37
N GLY A 43 -13.98 23.64 -40.55
CA GLY A 43 -15.43 23.75 -40.58
C GLY A 43 -16.15 22.40 -40.43
N GLY A 44 -15.61 21.50 -39.60
CA GLY A 44 -16.14 20.15 -39.39
C GLY A 44 -15.94 19.20 -40.57
N LYS A 45 -15.13 19.56 -41.57
CA LYS A 45 -14.84 18.73 -42.76
C LYS A 45 -13.38 18.23 -42.74
N PRO A 46 -13.13 16.95 -43.07
CA PRO A 46 -11.77 16.41 -43.09
C PRO A 46 -10.91 17.12 -44.15
N ARG A 47 -9.74 17.60 -43.74
CA ARG A 47 -8.69 18.15 -44.64
C ARG A 47 -7.50 17.22 -44.74
N ALA A 48 -7.37 16.30 -43.79
CA ALA A 48 -6.31 15.32 -43.75
C ALA A 48 -6.79 13.88 -43.98
N THR A 49 -5.88 13.05 -44.49
CA THR A 49 -6.04 11.59 -44.59
C THR A 49 -5.01 10.88 -43.73
N ILE A 50 -5.46 9.92 -42.92
CA ILE A 50 -4.56 9.04 -42.16
C ILE A 50 -4.01 7.98 -43.13
N VAL A 51 -2.69 7.92 -43.26
CA VAL A 51 -1.99 6.98 -44.13
C VAL A 51 -1.19 5.99 -43.29
N LEU A 52 -1.51 4.71 -43.48
CA LEU A 52 -0.78 3.56 -42.98
C LEU A 52 0.11 2.98 -44.08
N SER A 53 1.10 2.16 -43.72
CA SER A 53 1.81 1.34 -44.70
C SER A 53 0.87 0.29 -45.34
N ASP A 54 1.34 -0.33 -46.42
CA ASP A 54 0.66 -1.44 -47.09
C ASP A 54 0.33 -2.58 -46.12
N LYS A 55 1.33 -2.93 -45.28
CA LYS A 55 1.23 -3.92 -44.20
C LYS A 55 1.53 -3.28 -42.84
N PRO A 56 0.59 -2.54 -42.24
CA PRO A 56 0.83 -1.81 -41.00
C PRO A 56 0.88 -2.75 -39.81
N THR A 57 1.68 -2.39 -38.80
CA THR A 57 1.67 -3.09 -37.52
C THR A 57 0.28 -3.00 -36.89
N SER A 58 -0.09 -3.99 -36.07
CA SER A 58 -1.35 -3.97 -35.34
C SER A 58 -1.43 -2.75 -34.40
N ALA A 59 -0.30 -2.34 -33.81
CA ALA A 59 -0.21 -1.11 -33.02
C ALA A 59 -0.52 0.16 -33.84
N ALA A 60 0.03 0.28 -35.06
CA ALA A 60 -0.27 1.40 -35.95
C ALA A 60 -1.74 1.43 -36.40
N GLN A 61 -2.33 0.26 -36.66
CA GLN A 61 -3.77 0.17 -36.97
C GLN A 61 -4.63 0.66 -35.81
N LEU A 62 -4.36 0.22 -34.57
CA LEU A 62 -5.05 0.70 -33.39
C LEU A 62 -4.87 2.21 -33.19
N ALA A 63 -3.63 2.70 -33.33
CA ALA A 63 -3.32 4.12 -33.19
C ALA A 63 -4.10 4.97 -34.22
N ALA A 64 -4.23 4.51 -35.46
CA ALA A 64 -5.03 5.18 -36.49
C ALA A 64 -6.53 5.21 -36.12
N PHE A 65 -7.07 4.14 -35.54
CA PHE A 65 -8.45 4.10 -35.06
C PHE A 65 -8.69 5.06 -33.90
N GLU A 66 -7.80 5.08 -32.90
CA GLU A 66 -7.88 6.03 -31.77
C GLU A 66 -7.78 7.48 -32.25
N LEU A 67 -6.86 7.78 -33.17
CA LEU A 67 -6.72 9.12 -33.76
C LEU A 67 -8.01 9.55 -34.46
N ARG A 68 -8.55 8.72 -35.35
CA ARG A 68 -9.81 9.01 -36.06
C ARG A 68 -10.96 9.20 -35.06
N HIS A 69 -11.05 8.32 -34.07
CA HIS A 69 -12.10 8.36 -33.05
C HIS A 69 -12.11 9.70 -32.30
N PHE A 70 -10.94 10.16 -31.82
CA PHE A 70 -10.88 11.41 -31.07
C PHE A 70 -10.97 12.66 -31.96
N VAL A 71 -10.43 12.64 -33.18
CA VAL A 71 -10.64 13.75 -34.13
C VAL A 71 -12.14 13.91 -34.46
N GLU A 72 -12.85 12.80 -34.67
CA GLU A 72 -14.30 12.80 -34.89
C GLU A 72 -15.06 13.30 -33.65
N LYS A 73 -14.64 12.90 -32.43
CA LYS A 73 -15.24 13.44 -31.19
C LYS A 73 -14.94 14.92 -30.98
N ILE A 74 -13.77 15.43 -31.39
CA ILE A 74 -13.43 16.85 -31.24
C ILE A 74 -14.23 17.71 -32.24
N SER A 75 -14.29 17.28 -33.50
CA SER A 75 -14.69 18.14 -34.61
C SER A 75 -15.94 17.73 -35.38
N GLY A 76 -16.44 16.53 -35.16
CA GLY A 76 -17.49 15.91 -35.99
C GLY A 76 -16.98 15.36 -37.32
N ALA A 77 -15.72 15.64 -37.70
CA ALA A 77 -15.15 15.15 -38.96
C ALA A 77 -14.53 13.76 -38.81
N ARG A 78 -14.94 12.83 -39.66
CA ARG A 78 -14.33 11.50 -39.74
C ARG A 78 -13.21 11.48 -40.76
N LEU A 79 -11.96 11.41 -40.30
CA LEU A 79 -10.81 11.31 -41.20
C LEU A 79 -10.77 9.95 -41.93
N PRO A 80 -10.52 9.91 -43.25
CA PRO A 80 -10.31 8.67 -43.98
C PRO A 80 -9.00 7.98 -43.53
N ILE A 81 -8.99 6.64 -43.54
CA ILE A 81 -7.79 5.83 -43.31
C ILE A 81 -7.48 5.08 -44.61
N VAL A 82 -6.29 5.29 -45.15
CA VAL A 82 -5.81 4.71 -46.42
C VAL A 82 -4.49 3.98 -46.18
N ARG A 83 -4.23 2.93 -46.95
CA ARG A 83 -2.94 2.22 -46.94
C ARG A 83 -2.14 2.55 -48.20
N GLU A 84 -0.81 2.62 -48.07
CA GLU A 84 0.10 2.61 -49.21
C GLU A 84 -0.15 1.36 -50.10
N PRO A 85 0.08 1.43 -51.43
CA PRO A 85 0.63 2.56 -52.19
C PRO A 85 -0.42 3.58 -52.68
N ASN A 86 -1.67 3.49 -52.22
CA ASN A 86 -2.73 4.41 -52.67
C ASN A 86 -2.32 5.87 -52.44
N ARG A 87 -2.47 6.70 -53.49
CA ARG A 87 -2.20 8.14 -53.42
C ARG A 87 -3.38 8.85 -52.77
N VAL A 88 -3.07 9.91 -52.03
CA VAL A 88 -4.04 10.78 -51.36
C VAL A 88 -3.67 12.23 -51.67
N GLN A 89 -4.66 13.11 -51.76
CA GLN A 89 -4.47 14.54 -51.96
C GLN A 89 -4.69 15.29 -50.63
N GLY A 90 -4.06 16.46 -50.49
CA GLY A 90 -4.18 17.29 -49.28
C GLY A 90 -3.28 16.81 -48.14
N THR A 91 -3.63 17.22 -46.92
CA THR A 91 -2.81 16.96 -45.72
C THR A 91 -2.70 15.46 -45.44
N VAL A 92 -1.49 14.99 -45.15
CA VAL A 92 -1.21 13.57 -44.87
C VAL A 92 -0.84 13.40 -43.40
N ILE A 93 -1.50 12.47 -42.71
CA ILE A 93 -1.08 12.02 -41.37
C ILE A 93 -0.50 10.62 -41.50
N LEU A 94 0.83 10.50 -41.43
CA LEU A 94 1.52 9.21 -41.42
C LEU A 94 1.40 8.60 -40.02
N VAL A 95 0.78 7.42 -39.90
CA VAL A 95 0.67 6.70 -38.63
C VAL A 95 1.44 5.39 -38.70
N GLY A 96 2.49 5.28 -37.87
CA GLY A 96 3.41 4.15 -37.86
C GLY A 96 4.40 4.15 -39.03
N GLU A 97 5.23 3.10 -39.07
CA GLU A 97 6.26 2.96 -40.11
C GLU A 97 5.67 2.67 -41.49
N SER A 98 6.12 3.43 -42.49
CA SER A 98 5.72 3.41 -43.91
C SER A 98 6.85 3.83 -44.84
N ARG A 99 6.69 3.65 -46.16
CA ARG A 99 7.70 4.11 -47.14
C ARG A 99 7.93 5.62 -47.01
N ARG A 100 6.86 6.39 -46.83
CA ARG A 100 6.93 7.85 -46.62
C ARG A 100 7.63 8.22 -45.32
N SER A 101 7.38 7.51 -44.22
CA SER A 101 8.09 7.79 -42.95
C SER A 101 9.62 7.62 -43.09
N ARG A 102 10.05 6.60 -43.83
CA ARG A 102 11.48 6.34 -44.10
C ARG A 102 12.10 7.40 -44.99
N ALA A 103 11.36 7.89 -45.99
CA ALA A 103 11.79 9.02 -46.81
C ALA A 103 12.00 10.30 -45.97
N LEU A 104 11.26 10.45 -44.87
CA LEU A 104 11.47 11.51 -43.89
C LEU A 104 12.57 11.19 -42.85
N GLY A 105 13.35 10.12 -43.05
CA GLY A 105 14.44 9.69 -42.17
C GLY A 105 14.01 9.07 -40.83
N VAL A 106 12.75 8.64 -40.70
CA VAL A 106 12.24 8.00 -39.46
C VAL A 106 11.83 6.57 -39.75
N GLU A 107 12.50 5.63 -39.08
CA GLU A 107 12.21 4.20 -39.16
C GLU A 107 12.29 3.55 -37.77
N ARG A 108 11.62 2.41 -37.58
CA ARG A 108 11.57 1.74 -36.28
C ARG A 108 12.96 1.41 -35.74
N LYS A 109 13.90 1.03 -36.62
CA LYS A 109 15.28 0.67 -36.23
C LYS A 109 16.02 1.83 -35.58
N GLY A 110 15.70 3.07 -35.94
CA GLY A 110 16.26 4.28 -35.36
C GLY A 110 15.63 4.72 -34.04
N LEU A 111 14.61 4.01 -33.54
CA LEU A 111 13.88 4.34 -32.31
C LEU A 111 14.21 3.35 -31.20
N ALA A 112 14.51 3.85 -30.00
CA ALA A 112 14.68 3.02 -28.81
C ALA A 112 13.34 2.37 -28.39
N PRO A 113 13.34 1.29 -27.59
CA PRO A 113 12.10 0.74 -27.04
C PRO A 113 11.27 1.83 -26.34
N GLN A 114 9.97 1.85 -26.61
CA GLN A 114 8.99 2.83 -26.11
C GLN A 114 9.18 4.28 -26.62
N GLU A 115 10.15 4.53 -27.49
CA GLU A 115 10.36 5.83 -28.10
C GLU A 115 9.36 6.07 -29.24
N TYR A 116 8.96 7.33 -29.37
CA TYR A 116 8.01 7.80 -30.36
C TYR A 116 8.36 9.21 -30.85
N VAL A 117 7.80 9.55 -32.01
CA VAL A 117 7.99 10.80 -32.73
C VAL A 117 6.62 11.38 -33.09
N VAL A 118 6.45 12.67 -32.81
CA VAL A 118 5.35 13.52 -33.27
C VAL A 118 5.97 14.70 -33.99
N ARG A 119 5.88 14.72 -35.33
CA ARG A 119 6.62 15.69 -36.15
C ARG A 119 5.80 16.18 -37.33
N THR A 120 5.70 17.50 -37.52
CA THR A 120 5.15 18.08 -38.76
C THR A 120 6.15 17.93 -39.90
N HIS A 121 5.65 17.76 -41.11
CA HIS A 121 6.44 17.76 -42.34
C HIS A 121 5.73 18.59 -43.40
N GLU A 122 6.37 18.83 -44.55
CA GLU A 122 5.89 19.72 -45.62
C GLU A 122 4.39 19.50 -45.94
N ASP A 123 3.99 18.24 -46.14
CA ASP A 123 2.59 17.88 -46.46
C ASP A 123 1.72 17.44 -45.28
N GLY A 124 2.16 17.57 -44.01
CA GLY A 124 1.32 17.14 -42.87
C GLY A 124 2.04 16.73 -41.58
N LEU A 125 1.69 15.55 -41.05
CA LEU A 125 2.04 15.11 -39.69
C LEU A 125 2.50 13.65 -39.66
N LEU A 126 3.58 13.37 -38.94
CA LEU A 126 4.08 12.03 -38.63
C LEU A 126 3.84 11.68 -37.16
N LEU A 127 3.15 10.57 -36.92
CA LEU A 127 2.91 9.96 -35.60
C LEU A 127 3.40 8.51 -35.64
N MET A 128 4.59 8.25 -35.09
CA MET A 128 5.23 6.94 -35.22
C MET A 128 6.03 6.60 -33.96
N GLY A 129 6.12 5.32 -33.62
CA GLY A 129 7.06 4.88 -32.58
C GLY A 129 7.63 3.48 -32.78
N HIS A 130 8.36 3.01 -31.77
CA HIS A 130 8.92 1.67 -31.76
C HIS A 130 7.83 0.62 -31.49
N ASP A 131 7.27 0.06 -32.56
CA ASP A 131 6.23 -0.97 -32.48
C ASP A 131 6.81 -2.39 -32.45
N GLY A 132 6.01 -3.32 -31.93
CA GLY A 132 6.18 -4.75 -32.12
C GLY A 132 5.90 -5.17 -33.56
N ARG A 133 6.41 -6.34 -33.94
CA ARG A 133 6.28 -6.91 -35.30
C ARG A 133 5.01 -7.75 -35.48
N GLN A 134 3.91 -7.33 -34.87
CA GLN A 134 2.59 -7.91 -35.07
C GLN A 134 1.88 -7.16 -36.21
N PHE A 135 1.26 -7.89 -37.14
CA PHE A 135 0.64 -7.33 -38.36
C PHE A 135 -0.80 -7.81 -38.57
N ASP A 136 -1.37 -8.52 -37.60
CA ASP A 136 -2.74 -9.00 -37.67
C ASP A 136 -3.72 -7.82 -37.82
N PRO A 137 -4.80 -7.98 -38.60
CA PRO A 137 -5.88 -7.00 -38.67
C PRO A 137 -6.46 -6.70 -37.29
N VAL A 138 -6.71 -5.43 -37.02
CA VAL A 138 -7.31 -4.98 -35.75
C VAL A 138 -8.80 -4.74 -35.93
N VAL A 139 -9.61 -5.38 -35.09
CA VAL A 139 -11.04 -5.12 -34.92
C VAL A 139 -11.21 -4.24 -33.69
N TYR A 140 -11.46 -2.96 -33.92
CA TYR A 140 -11.44 -1.92 -32.88
C TYR A 140 -12.43 -2.19 -31.72
N GLU A 141 -13.57 -2.83 -31.99
CA GLU A 141 -14.59 -3.16 -30.98
C GLU A 141 -14.30 -4.47 -30.20
N SER A 142 -13.27 -5.23 -30.55
CA SER A 142 -12.98 -6.52 -29.94
C SER A 142 -11.83 -6.45 -28.93
N TYR A 143 -12.13 -6.75 -27.66
CA TYR A 143 -11.09 -6.86 -26.62
C TYR A 143 -9.97 -7.83 -27.01
N SER A 144 -10.29 -9.01 -27.54
CA SER A 144 -9.28 -10.02 -27.89
C SER A 144 -8.38 -9.54 -29.03
N SER A 145 -8.95 -8.83 -30.01
CA SER A 145 -8.18 -8.23 -31.10
C SER A 145 -7.26 -7.12 -30.59
N LEU A 146 -7.76 -6.22 -29.73
CA LEU A 146 -6.95 -5.17 -29.14
C LEU A 146 -5.82 -5.74 -28.28
N TYR A 147 -6.14 -6.69 -27.38
CA TYR A 147 -5.16 -7.32 -26.51
C TYR A 147 -4.01 -7.96 -27.31
N LYS A 148 -4.32 -8.67 -28.41
CA LYS A 148 -3.31 -9.22 -29.31
C LYS A 148 -2.47 -8.10 -29.95
N ALA A 149 -3.12 -7.04 -30.44
CA ALA A 149 -2.47 -5.90 -31.09
C ALA A 149 -1.48 -5.16 -30.18
N VAL A 150 -1.76 -5.13 -28.87
CA VAL A 150 -0.93 -4.44 -27.88
C VAL A 150 -0.10 -5.38 -27.00
N SER A 151 0.04 -6.65 -27.40
CA SER A 151 0.87 -7.61 -26.67
C SER A 151 2.37 -7.28 -26.77
N GLY A 152 2.81 -6.56 -27.79
CA GLY A 152 4.20 -6.10 -27.95
C GLY A 152 4.41 -4.63 -27.57
N PRO A 153 5.57 -4.06 -27.94
CA PRO A 153 5.77 -2.61 -27.93
C PRO A 153 4.74 -1.88 -28.79
N ILE A 154 4.26 -0.72 -28.34
CA ILE A 154 3.20 0.07 -28.98
C ILE A 154 3.57 1.55 -29.14
N GLY A 155 4.81 1.85 -29.53
CA GLY A 155 5.31 3.23 -29.61
C GLY A 155 4.45 4.15 -30.49
N THR A 156 3.84 3.64 -31.56
CA THR A 156 2.93 4.44 -32.40
C THR A 156 1.64 4.82 -31.66
N CYS A 157 1.13 3.95 -30.78
CA CYS A 157 0.05 4.32 -29.88
C CYS A 157 0.51 5.45 -28.93
N TYR A 158 1.74 5.43 -28.42
CA TYR A 158 2.24 6.52 -27.58
C TYR A 158 2.31 7.85 -28.34
N ALA A 159 2.75 7.84 -29.60
CA ALA A 159 2.75 9.04 -30.45
C ALA A 159 1.35 9.66 -30.56
N VAL A 160 0.36 8.84 -30.93
CA VAL A 160 -1.04 9.29 -31.10
C VAL A 160 -1.61 9.80 -29.77
N HIS A 161 -1.49 9.03 -28.68
CA HIS A 161 -2.07 9.45 -27.41
C HIS A 161 -1.36 10.66 -26.79
N SER A 162 -0.04 10.80 -26.99
CA SER A 162 0.70 12.02 -26.61
C SER A 162 0.20 13.23 -27.41
N PHE A 163 -0.01 13.07 -28.73
CA PHE A 163 -0.54 14.13 -29.58
C PHE A 163 -1.97 14.55 -29.19
N LEU A 164 -2.87 13.57 -29.01
CA LEU A 164 -4.23 13.81 -28.55
C LEU A 164 -4.24 14.53 -27.19
N GLU A 165 -3.37 14.13 -26.27
CA GLU A 165 -3.37 14.67 -24.90
C GLU A 165 -2.74 16.05 -24.77
N ASN A 166 -1.61 16.27 -25.45
CA ASN A 166 -0.78 17.45 -25.24
C ASN A 166 -0.99 18.52 -26.30
N GLN A 167 -1.45 18.16 -27.50
CA GLN A 167 -1.69 19.11 -28.60
C GLN A 167 -3.18 19.34 -28.84
N LEU A 168 -4.03 18.32 -28.66
CA LEU A 168 -5.48 18.45 -28.86
C LEU A 168 -6.30 18.52 -27.56
N GLY A 169 -5.64 18.48 -26.39
CA GLY A 169 -6.27 18.70 -25.08
C GLY A 169 -7.18 17.58 -24.57
N VAL A 170 -7.10 16.37 -25.14
CA VAL A 170 -7.87 15.21 -24.66
C VAL A 170 -7.31 14.70 -23.33
N LYS A 171 -8.15 14.44 -22.33
CA LYS A 171 -7.73 13.84 -21.04
C LYS A 171 -8.55 12.61 -20.72
N TRP A 172 -7.95 11.60 -20.10
CA TRP A 172 -8.60 10.36 -19.68
C TRP A 172 -8.44 10.14 -18.17
N TYR A 173 -9.23 10.87 -17.38
CA TYR A 173 -9.11 10.87 -15.92
C TYR A 173 -9.63 9.57 -15.30
N LEU A 174 -10.82 9.12 -15.70
CA LEU A 174 -11.43 7.86 -15.24
C LEU A 174 -11.64 6.89 -16.42
N PRO A 175 -11.73 5.57 -16.16
CA PRO A 175 -11.82 4.56 -17.22
C PRO A 175 -13.16 4.54 -17.99
N SER A 176 -14.20 5.23 -17.53
CA SER A 176 -15.48 5.34 -18.24
C SER A 176 -15.36 6.15 -19.54
N GLU A 177 -15.93 5.65 -20.65
CA GLU A 177 -15.98 6.39 -21.91
C GLU A 177 -16.92 7.62 -21.87
N SER A 178 -17.99 7.56 -21.06
CA SER A 178 -19.01 8.61 -20.96
C SER A 178 -18.64 9.69 -19.96
N LEU A 179 -18.09 9.31 -18.80
CA LEU A 179 -17.82 10.26 -17.71
C LEU A 179 -16.35 10.62 -17.58
N GLY A 180 -15.43 9.71 -17.90
CA GLY A 180 -14.03 9.80 -17.50
C GLY A 180 -13.12 10.62 -18.42
N ALA A 181 -13.53 10.84 -19.68
CA ALA A 181 -12.74 11.59 -20.65
C ALA A 181 -13.16 13.06 -20.77
N VAL A 182 -12.20 13.97 -20.88
CA VAL A 182 -12.41 15.35 -21.36
C VAL A 182 -11.99 15.39 -22.82
N VAL A 183 -12.90 15.79 -23.70
CA VAL A 183 -12.64 15.96 -25.13
C VAL A 183 -13.05 17.37 -25.53
N PRO A 184 -12.11 18.25 -25.92
CA PRO A 184 -12.44 19.57 -26.43
C PRO A 184 -13.36 19.51 -27.65
N ARG A 185 -14.13 20.57 -27.88
CA ARG A 185 -15.00 20.70 -29.06
C ARG A 185 -14.50 21.85 -29.92
N SER A 186 -14.21 21.57 -31.19
CA SER A 186 -13.79 22.56 -32.17
C SER A 186 -14.06 22.05 -33.58
N PRO A 187 -14.77 22.80 -34.44
CA PRO A 187 -14.94 22.43 -35.84
C PRO A 187 -13.63 22.51 -36.64
N ASP A 188 -12.61 23.17 -36.11
CA ASP A 188 -11.30 23.33 -36.73
C ASP A 188 -10.22 22.66 -35.88
N ILE A 189 -9.33 21.92 -36.54
CA ILE A 189 -8.14 21.33 -35.93
C ILE A 189 -6.94 21.71 -36.79
N ALA A 190 -6.17 22.68 -36.30
CA ALA A 190 -4.90 23.10 -36.88
C ALA A 190 -3.75 22.68 -35.96
N VAL A 191 -2.65 22.23 -36.57
CA VAL A 191 -1.45 21.78 -35.88
C VAL A 191 -0.30 22.71 -36.24
N LYS A 192 0.25 23.37 -35.22
CA LYS A 192 1.46 24.17 -35.34
C LYS A 192 2.66 23.28 -35.63
N GLU A 193 3.79 23.86 -36.00
CA GLU A 193 5.03 23.11 -36.21
C GLU A 193 5.42 22.30 -34.96
N LEU A 194 5.74 21.01 -35.14
CA LEU A 194 6.12 20.08 -34.08
C LEU A 194 7.36 19.30 -34.48
N ALA A 195 8.27 19.09 -33.52
CA ALA A 195 9.44 18.22 -33.66
C ALA A 195 9.73 17.49 -32.34
N ILE A 196 8.78 16.65 -31.91
CA ILE A 196 8.84 15.94 -30.63
C ILE A 196 9.37 14.53 -30.86
N ARG A 197 10.40 14.15 -30.10
CA ARG A 197 10.88 12.77 -29.97
C ARG A 197 11.02 12.45 -28.48
N ARG A 198 10.26 11.48 -27.98
CA ARG A 198 10.14 11.21 -26.55
C ARG A 198 9.93 9.74 -26.27
N ARG A 199 10.18 9.34 -25.03
CA ARG A 199 9.70 8.10 -24.42
C ARG A 199 9.27 8.40 -22.97
N PRO A 200 8.43 7.56 -22.35
CA PRO A 200 8.17 7.64 -20.92
C PRO A 200 9.47 7.56 -20.09
N ASP A 201 9.54 8.31 -18.98
CA ASP A 201 10.76 8.45 -18.17
C ASP A 201 11.18 7.17 -17.46
N VAL A 202 10.21 6.35 -17.05
CA VAL A 202 10.49 5.03 -16.45
C VAL A 202 9.98 3.91 -17.36
N PRO A 203 10.80 2.89 -17.69
CA PRO A 203 10.44 1.88 -18.67
C PRO A 203 9.43 0.83 -18.18
N VAL A 204 9.35 0.56 -16.88
CA VAL A 204 8.41 -0.40 -16.28
C VAL A 204 7.22 0.35 -15.71
N ARG A 205 6.04 0.10 -16.28
CA ARG A 205 4.76 0.66 -15.85
C ARG A 205 3.74 -0.47 -15.90
N SER A 206 3.23 -0.89 -14.75
CA SER A 206 2.34 -2.05 -14.64
C SER A 206 1.28 -1.82 -13.58
N VAL A 207 0.12 -2.44 -13.76
CA VAL A 207 -1.00 -2.37 -12.80
C VAL A 207 -1.40 -3.75 -12.33
N TYR A 208 -1.97 -3.81 -11.13
CA TYR A 208 -2.59 -5.02 -10.62
C TYR A 208 -3.86 -4.71 -9.80
N PRO A 209 -4.99 -5.39 -10.10
CA PRO A 209 -5.24 -6.24 -11.26
C PRO A 209 -5.29 -5.45 -12.58
N LEU A 210 -5.48 -6.14 -13.71
CA LEU A 210 -5.56 -5.48 -15.02
C LEU A 210 -6.89 -4.76 -15.23
N PHE A 211 -8.00 -5.33 -14.77
CA PHE A 211 -9.32 -4.82 -15.10
C PHE A 211 -9.75 -3.71 -14.14
N ALA A 212 -10.43 -2.71 -14.69
CA ALA A 212 -11.04 -1.63 -13.94
C ALA A 212 -12.55 -1.57 -14.21
N ASN A 213 -13.34 -1.12 -13.23
CA ASN A 213 -14.74 -0.79 -13.49
C ASN A 213 -14.83 0.35 -14.48
N THR A 214 -15.63 0.17 -15.52
CA THR A 214 -15.85 1.17 -16.59
C THR A 214 -17.27 1.70 -16.58
N GLU A 215 -18.22 0.87 -16.15
CA GLU A 215 -19.65 1.21 -16.17
C GLU A 215 -20.14 1.76 -14.82
N ARG A 216 -19.55 1.32 -13.70
CA ARG A 216 -19.86 1.82 -12.34
C ARG A 216 -18.58 2.21 -11.60
N LEU A 217 -18.28 3.51 -11.59
CA LEU A 217 -17.00 4.06 -11.11
C LEU A 217 -16.85 4.09 -9.57
N GLY A 218 -17.90 3.78 -8.83
CA GLY A 218 -17.91 3.75 -7.37
C GLY A 218 -18.58 2.48 -6.82
N PHE A 219 -18.01 1.93 -5.74
CA PHE A 219 -18.62 0.85 -4.96
C PHE A 219 -18.30 1.09 -3.49
N ASN A 220 -19.35 1.21 -2.67
CA ASN A 220 -19.26 1.52 -1.24
C ASN A 220 -20.06 0.52 -0.38
N GLN A 221 -20.48 -0.60 -0.95
CA GLN A 221 -21.23 -1.68 -0.29
C GLN A 221 -20.25 -2.81 0.12
N TRP A 222 -19.20 -2.44 0.83
CA TRP A 222 -18.11 -3.34 1.21
C TRP A 222 -18.56 -4.52 2.09
N ASP A 223 -19.70 -4.37 2.79
CA ASP A 223 -20.39 -5.41 3.58
C ASP A 223 -21.14 -6.44 2.72
N LYS A 224 -21.35 -6.12 1.44
CA LYS A 224 -22.04 -6.98 0.46
C LYS A 224 -21.17 -7.16 -0.78
N PRO A 225 -19.98 -7.79 -0.65
CA PRO A 225 -19.03 -7.92 -1.74
C PRO A 225 -19.58 -8.63 -2.98
N GLN A 226 -20.57 -9.51 -2.81
CA GLN A 226 -21.30 -10.18 -3.87
C GLN A 226 -22.11 -9.25 -4.79
N GLU A 227 -22.40 -8.01 -4.35
CA GLU A 227 -23.04 -7.00 -5.20
C GLU A 227 -22.07 -6.44 -6.25
N PHE A 228 -20.76 -6.70 -6.12
CA PHE A 228 -19.77 -6.28 -7.10
C PHE A 228 -19.85 -7.13 -8.39
N GLN A 229 -20.55 -6.61 -9.41
CA GLN A 229 -20.89 -7.36 -10.62
C GLN A 229 -19.81 -7.29 -11.70
N SER A 230 -19.60 -8.42 -12.38
CA SER A 230 -18.76 -8.53 -13.58
C SER A 230 -19.23 -7.66 -14.74
N SER A 231 -20.53 -7.36 -14.83
CA SER A 231 -21.10 -6.47 -15.86
C SER A 231 -20.65 -5.02 -15.76
N TRP A 232 -20.01 -4.61 -14.65
CA TRP A 232 -19.47 -3.25 -14.50
C TRP A 232 -18.10 -3.07 -15.14
N VAL A 233 -17.51 -4.15 -15.63
CA VAL A 233 -16.17 -4.20 -16.21
C VAL A 233 -16.29 -4.49 -17.70
N ASN A 234 -16.06 -3.47 -18.52
CA ASN A 234 -15.83 -3.64 -19.95
C ASN A 234 -14.34 -3.83 -20.21
N ALA A 235 -13.94 -5.06 -20.57
CA ALA A 235 -12.54 -5.43 -20.77
C ALA A 235 -11.84 -4.59 -21.85
N ARG A 236 -12.54 -4.26 -22.95
CA ARG A 236 -12.02 -3.40 -24.03
C ARG A 236 -11.74 -2.01 -23.51
N THR A 237 -12.74 -1.39 -22.88
CA THR A 237 -12.63 -0.02 -22.35
C THR A 237 -11.55 0.07 -21.27
N SER A 238 -11.45 -0.93 -20.39
CA SER A 238 -10.40 -1.03 -19.38
C SER A 238 -9.01 -1.10 -20.01
N LEU A 239 -8.81 -1.91 -21.06
CA LEU A 239 -7.52 -1.98 -21.76
C LEU A 239 -7.16 -0.66 -22.44
N LEU A 240 -8.13 -0.03 -23.11
CA LEU A 240 -7.93 1.28 -23.76
C LEU A 240 -7.54 2.36 -22.75
N TYR A 241 -8.11 2.36 -21.54
CA TYR A 241 -7.72 3.31 -20.49
C TYR A 241 -6.21 3.26 -20.17
N TRP A 242 -5.64 2.06 -20.06
CA TRP A 242 -4.20 1.88 -19.82
C TRP A 242 -3.34 2.31 -21.01
N ILE A 243 -3.77 2.00 -22.24
CA ILE A 243 -3.08 2.40 -23.47
C ILE A 243 -3.06 3.92 -23.61
N ARG A 244 -4.21 4.57 -23.42
CA ARG A 244 -4.40 6.02 -23.52
C ARG A 244 -3.54 6.79 -22.54
N ASN A 245 -3.39 6.26 -21.33
CA ASN A 245 -2.51 6.81 -20.30
C ASN A 245 -1.04 6.35 -20.41
N ARG A 246 -0.64 5.71 -21.53
CA ARG A 246 0.73 5.20 -21.78
C ARG A 246 1.25 4.26 -20.69
N PHE A 247 0.34 3.62 -19.96
CA PHE A 247 0.62 2.70 -18.87
C PHE A 247 0.52 1.21 -19.29
N TRP A 248 0.44 0.98 -20.61
CA TRP A 248 0.49 -0.33 -21.25
C TRP A 248 1.65 -0.40 -22.25
N GLY A 249 2.17 -1.58 -22.56
CA GLY A 249 3.20 -1.78 -23.59
C GLY A 249 4.62 -1.36 -23.20
N GLY A 250 4.86 -1.19 -21.90
CA GLY A 250 6.18 -0.93 -21.34
C GLY A 250 7.09 -2.15 -21.31
N LEU A 251 8.26 -2.00 -20.68
CA LEU A 251 9.15 -3.12 -20.39
C LEU A 251 8.44 -4.07 -19.42
N ARG A 252 8.26 -5.32 -19.84
CA ARG A 252 7.67 -6.36 -18.99
C ARG A 252 8.63 -6.71 -17.87
N HIS A 253 8.14 -6.60 -16.64
CA HIS A 253 8.82 -6.95 -15.41
C HIS A 253 7.79 -7.56 -14.46
N ASN A 254 8.19 -8.58 -13.71
CA ASN A 254 7.39 -9.10 -12.63
C ASN A 254 8.29 -9.70 -11.54
N ALA A 255 7.91 -9.46 -10.29
CA ALA A 255 8.35 -10.18 -9.11
C ALA A 255 7.09 -10.49 -8.32
N ASN A 256 6.86 -11.76 -8.02
CA ASN A 256 5.71 -12.22 -7.24
C ASN A 256 6.00 -13.62 -6.69
N HIS A 257 5.27 -14.05 -5.67
CA HIS A 257 5.39 -15.35 -5.01
C HIS A 257 5.42 -16.50 -6.03
N SER A 258 6.62 -16.90 -6.45
CA SER A 258 6.82 -17.81 -7.58
C SER A 258 6.80 -19.26 -7.15
N PHE A 259 6.93 -19.51 -5.85
CA PHE A 259 6.94 -20.86 -5.31
C PHE A 259 5.56 -21.47 -5.06
N SER A 260 4.44 -20.75 -5.32
CA SER A 260 3.05 -21.11 -4.97
C SER A 260 2.51 -22.47 -5.41
N TYR A 261 3.24 -23.22 -6.25
CA TYR A 261 2.84 -24.54 -6.77
C TYR A 261 3.89 -25.62 -6.57
N PHE A 262 5.00 -25.31 -5.89
CA PHE A 262 6.07 -26.27 -5.65
C PHE A 262 5.63 -27.40 -4.70
N ASP A 263 4.69 -27.15 -3.79
CA ASP A 263 4.07 -28.20 -2.97
C ASP A 263 3.40 -29.28 -3.81
N LYS A 264 2.68 -28.88 -4.86
CA LYS A 264 2.00 -29.83 -5.75
C LYS A 264 2.98 -30.63 -6.60
N ALA A 265 4.10 -30.01 -6.97
CA ALA A 265 5.11 -30.65 -7.81
C ALA A 265 6.06 -31.55 -7.01
N PHE A 266 6.42 -31.16 -5.79
CA PHE A 266 7.52 -31.78 -5.03
C PHE A 266 7.16 -32.10 -3.57
N GLY A 267 5.96 -31.76 -3.10
CA GLY A 267 5.61 -31.96 -1.69
C GLY A 267 5.64 -33.43 -1.26
N GLU A 268 5.22 -34.34 -2.13
CA GLU A 268 5.21 -35.78 -1.87
C GLU A 268 6.61 -36.41 -1.94
N SER A 269 7.40 -36.05 -2.97
CA SER A 269 8.73 -36.63 -3.20
C SER A 269 9.84 -35.96 -2.40
N HIS A 270 9.67 -34.69 -2.04
CA HIS A 270 10.66 -33.86 -1.33
C HIS A 270 10.02 -33.03 -0.20
N PRO A 271 9.33 -33.67 0.78
CA PRO A 271 8.75 -32.94 1.91
C PRO A 271 9.81 -32.12 2.70
N GLU A 272 11.07 -32.53 2.68
CA GLU A 272 12.22 -31.82 3.26
C GLU A 272 12.51 -30.47 2.61
N TRP A 273 12.02 -30.20 1.39
CA TRP A 273 12.15 -28.90 0.73
C TRP A 273 11.23 -27.82 1.30
N PHE A 274 10.36 -28.14 2.27
CA PHE A 274 9.36 -27.21 2.79
C PHE A 274 9.50 -26.99 4.30
N SER A 275 8.93 -25.89 4.81
CA SER A 275 9.07 -25.48 6.20
C SER A 275 8.43 -26.47 7.18
N THR A 276 7.42 -27.23 6.74
CA THR A 276 6.75 -28.26 7.53
C THR A 276 7.53 -29.57 7.66
N LYS A 277 8.46 -29.84 6.73
CA LYS A 277 9.17 -31.12 6.60
C LYS A 277 8.25 -32.35 6.51
N SER A 278 6.99 -32.15 6.14
CA SER A 278 5.96 -33.17 6.14
C SER A 278 4.90 -32.85 5.10
N PHE A 279 4.71 -33.77 4.13
CA PHE A 279 3.68 -33.65 3.11
C PHE A 279 2.27 -33.68 3.71
N ALA A 280 2.00 -34.63 4.60
CA ALA A 280 0.72 -34.75 5.29
C ALA A 280 0.36 -33.46 6.05
N ARG A 281 1.34 -32.79 6.66
CA ARG A 281 1.11 -31.49 7.31
C ARG A 281 0.83 -30.37 6.31
N MET A 282 1.51 -30.33 5.16
CA MET A 282 1.25 -29.32 4.12
C MET A 282 -0.18 -29.43 3.57
N GLN A 283 -0.70 -30.64 3.39
CA GLN A 283 -2.07 -30.86 2.90
C GLN A 283 -3.15 -30.30 3.84
N GLN A 284 -2.82 -30.01 5.09
CA GLN A 284 -3.72 -29.40 6.08
C GLN A 284 -3.64 -27.87 6.12
N LEU A 285 -2.74 -27.27 5.34
CA LEU A 285 -2.41 -25.85 5.39
C LEU A 285 -2.64 -25.20 4.03
N ASN A 286 -2.92 -23.91 4.03
CA ASN A 286 -2.86 -23.11 2.82
C ASN A 286 -1.38 -22.86 2.46
N TYR A 287 -0.91 -23.49 1.40
CA TYR A 287 0.49 -23.42 1.03
C TYR A 287 1.01 -21.98 0.79
N GLN A 288 0.19 -21.12 0.19
CA GLN A 288 0.57 -19.74 -0.11
C GLN A 288 0.66 -18.86 1.15
N SER A 289 -0.25 -19.03 2.12
CA SER A 289 -0.33 -18.17 3.31
C SER A 289 0.25 -18.78 4.58
N GLU A 290 0.62 -20.07 4.59
CA GLU A 290 1.04 -20.76 5.82
C GLU A 290 2.34 -21.57 5.68
N VAL A 291 2.76 -21.90 4.45
CA VAL A 291 3.96 -22.73 4.19
C VAL A 291 5.00 -21.93 3.42
N GLN A 292 6.29 -22.22 3.68
CA GLN A 292 7.42 -21.66 2.93
C GLN A 292 8.34 -22.77 2.43
N PRO A 293 8.98 -22.62 1.26
CA PRO A 293 10.13 -23.44 0.93
C PRO A 293 11.30 -23.24 1.91
N CYS A 294 12.06 -24.30 2.11
CA CYS A 294 13.33 -24.31 2.80
C CYS A 294 14.45 -24.01 1.79
N LEU A 295 14.85 -22.75 1.71
CA LEU A 295 15.86 -22.27 0.74
C LEU A 295 17.27 -22.82 1.01
N ALA A 296 17.49 -23.46 2.17
CA ALA A 296 18.73 -24.17 2.48
C ALA A 296 18.64 -25.70 2.26
N ALA A 297 17.50 -26.22 1.78
CA ALA A 297 17.38 -27.65 1.55
C ALA A 297 18.25 -28.10 0.37
N GLU A 298 18.90 -29.25 0.53
CA GLU A 298 19.72 -29.86 -0.51
C GLU A 298 18.88 -30.16 -1.77
N GLY A 299 19.38 -29.80 -2.95
CA GLY A 299 18.70 -30.01 -4.24
C GLY A 299 17.65 -28.96 -4.60
N PHE A 300 17.07 -28.23 -3.63
CA PHE A 300 16.02 -27.25 -3.91
C PHE A 300 16.52 -26.09 -4.79
N ARG A 301 17.73 -25.58 -4.51
CA ARG A 301 18.34 -24.51 -5.30
C ARG A 301 18.59 -24.96 -6.74
N GLU A 302 19.13 -26.16 -6.92
CA GLU A 302 19.44 -26.74 -8.22
C GLU A 302 18.15 -26.93 -9.05
N GLN A 303 17.06 -27.35 -8.42
CA GLN A 303 15.74 -27.41 -9.04
C GLN A 303 15.27 -26.03 -9.52
N VAL A 304 15.37 -24.98 -8.67
CA VAL A 304 14.99 -23.62 -9.06
C VAL A 304 15.86 -23.09 -10.21
N ILE A 305 17.17 -23.36 -10.20
CA ILE A 305 18.08 -22.99 -11.29
C ILE A 305 17.69 -23.68 -12.60
N SER A 306 17.33 -24.97 -12.55
CA SER A 306 16.88 -25.71 -13.73
C SER A 306 15.63 -25.07 -14.34
N VAL A 307 14.61 -24.82 -13.53
CA VAL A 307 13.35 -24.19 -13.98
C VAL A 307 13.61 -22.78 -14.56
N ALA A 308 14.49 -21.99 -13.94
CA ALA A 308 14.87 -20.68 -14.45
C ALA A 308 15.57 -20.78 -15.82
N ARG A 309 16.50 -21.71 -15.99
CA ARG A 309 17.19 -21.94 -17.27
C ARG A 309 16.24 -22.44 -18.35
N ASP A 310 15.29 -23.30 -18.01
CA ASP A 310 14.26 -23.78 -18.92
C ASP A 310 13.39 -22.62 -19.43
N TYR A 311 12.97 -21.73 -18.52
CA TYR A 311 12.24 -20.51 -18.88
C TYR A 311 13.00 -19.66 -19.90
N PHE A 312 14.26 -19.32 -19.60
CA PHE A 312 15.07 -18.47 -20.48
C PHE A 312 15.47 -19.15 -21.79
N SER A 313 15.38 -20.48 -21.85
CA SER A 313 15.59 -21.26 -23.08
C SER A 313 14.30 -21.45 -23.88
N GLY A 314 13.16 -20.92 -23.41
CA GLY A 314 11.87 -21.02 -24.09
C GLY A 314 11.22 -22.41 -24.02
N ARG A 315 11.62 -23.24 -23.04
CA ARG A 315 11.01 -24.56 -22.84
C ARG A 315 9.64 -24.43 -22.17
N PRO A 316 8.70 -25.35 -22.42
CA PRO A 316 7.42 -25.38 -21.71
C PRO A 316 7.62 -25.52 -20.20
N GLU A 317 6.61 -25.11 -19.42
CA GLU A 317 6.64 -25.28 -17.96
C GLU A 317 6.83 -26.76 -17.60
N PRO A 318 7.82 -27.12 -16.75
CA PRO A 318 8.03 -28.51 -16.33
C PRO A 318 6.89 -29.04 -15.44
N PHE A 319 6.13 -28.15 -14.81
CA PHE A 319 4.92 -28.46 -14.06
C PHE A 319 4.02 -27.21 -14.00
N PRO A 320 2.70 -27.35 -13.76
CA PRO A 320 1.78 -26.22 -13.73
C PRO A 320 2.21 -25.12 -12.75
N GLY A 321 2.43 -23.92 -13.27
CA GLY A 321 2.81 -22.76 -12.47
C GLY A 321 4.29 -22.64 -12.15
N ALA A 322 5.15 -23.44 -12.80
CA ALA A 322 6.61 -23.35 -12.67
C ALA A 322 7.16 -21.96 -13.09
N TYR A 323 6.50 -21.26 -14.02
CA TYR A 323 6.88 -19.90 -14.43
C TYR A 323 5.96 -18.83 -13.81
N ARG A 324 5.25 -19.14 -12.72
CA ARG A 324 4.43 -18.15 -12.02
C ARG A 324 5.28 -16.98 -11.54
N GLY A 325 4.79 -15.77 -11.77
CA GLY A 325 5.47 -14.55 -11.32
C GLY A 325 6.62 -14.09 -12.23
N THR A 326 6.91 -14.82 -13.31
CA THR A 326 7.99 -14.55 -14.26
C THR A 326 7.44 -13.78 -15.48
N ALA A 327 8.23 -12.86 -16.05
CA ALA A 327 7.81 -12.10 -17.23
C ALA A 327 8.99 -11.54 -18.04
N GLY A 328 8.99 -11.78 -19.36
CA GLY A 328 9.98 -11.23 -20.27
C GLY A 328 11.40 -11.71 -19.97
N GLY A 329 12.30 -10.78 -19.67
CA GLY A 329 13.70 -11.10 -19.31
C GLY A 329 13.91 -11.41 -17.83
N PHE A 330 12.84 -11.59 -17.04
CA PHE A 330 12.88 -11.71 -15.59
C PHE A 330 12.26 -13.02 -15.11
N PHE A 331 12.97 -13.71 -14.21
CA PHE A 331 12.49 -14.89 -13.50
C PHE A 331 12.40 -14.63 -12.00
N SER A 332 11.21 -14.79 -11.45
CA SER A 332 10.93 -14.48 -10.05
C SER A 332 11.40 -15.61 -9.14
N VAL A 333 12.16 -15.28 -8.11
CA VAL A 333 12.61 -16.20 -7.05
C VAL A 333 12.15 -15.62 -5.72
N MET A 334 10.87 -15.81 -5.41
CA MET A 334 10.21 -15.13 -4.30
C MET A 334 9.49 -16.11 -3.38
N PRO A 335 9.74 -16.04 -2.05
CA PRO A 335 8.98 -16.76 -1.02
C PRO A 335 7.46 -16.60 -1.16
N ASN A 336 6.70 -17.50 -0.53
CA ASN A 336 5.23 -17.42 -0.45
C ASN A 336 4.77 -16.20 0.39
N ASP A 337 3.48 -15.87 0.34
CA ASP A 337 2.89 -14.65 0.95
C ASP A 337 2.65 -14.80 2.46
N ASN A 338 3.72 -15.11 3.21
CA ASN A 338 3.70 -15.26 4.66
C ASN A 338 5.10 -15.14 5.27
N THR A 339 5.20 -15.15 6.60
CA THR A 339 6.48 -15.03 7.33
C THR A 339 6.96 -16.32 8.00
N ASN A 340 6.31 -17.46 7.73
CA ASN A 340 6.61 -18.77 8.31
C ASN A 340 7.85 -19.42 7.68
N MET A 341 8.96 -18.68 7.64
CA MET A 341 10.23 -19.12 7.07
C MET A 341 10.75 -20.36 7.80
N CYS A 342 11.43 -21.26 7.07
CA CYS A 342 11.89 -22.53 7.64
C CYS A 342 12.81 -22.33 8.86
N GLY A 343 12.54 -23.08 9.93
CA GLY A 343 13.28 -23.00 11.19
C GLY A 343 14.39 -24.03 11.35
N CYS A 344 14.86 -24.72 10.31
CA CYS A 344 15.93 -25.71 10.46
C CYS A 344 17.28 -25.04 10.83
N ALA A 345 18.24 -25.85 11.30
CA ALA A 345 19.53 -25.35 11.76
C ALA A 345 20.26 -24.52 10.69
N ASP A 346 20.21 -24.95 9.43
CA ASP A 346 20.92 -24.27 8.33
C ASP A 346 20.25 -22.95 7.93
N CYS A 347 18.92 -22.89 7.94
CA CYS A 347 18.18 -21.64 7.74
C CYS A 347 18.44 -20.65 8.89
N ARG A 348 18.41 -21.13 10.15
CA ARG A 348 18.62 -20.27 11.34
C ARG A 348 19.98 -19.57 11.32
N ARG A 349 21.04 -20.23 10.82
CA ARG A 349 22.39 -19.62 10.67
C ARG A 349 22.40 -18.42 9.72
N GLN A 350 21.46 -18.35 8.78
CA GLN A 350 21.36 -17.27 7.80
C GLN A 350 20.49 -16.10 8.28
N TYR A 351 19.75 -16.24 9.39
CA TYR A 351 18.99 -15.13 9.95
C TYR A 351 19.88 -14.08 10.62
N ARG A 352 19.40 -12.84 10.62
CA ARG A 352 20.07 -11.69 11.24
C ARG A 352 19.07 -10.97 12.17
N PRO A 353 18.80 -11.51 13.37
CA PRO A 353 17.78 -10.95 14.28
C PRO A 353 18.04 -9.50 14.71
N ARG A 354 19.30 -9.03 14.63
CA ARG A 354 19.68 -7.64 14.92
C ARG A 354 19.26 -6.65 13.82
N SER A 355 18.78 -7.12 12.68
CA SER A 355 18.46 -6.28 11.51
C SER A 355 17.16 -5.46 11.58
N GLY A 356 16.30 -5.46 12.62
CA GLY A 356 15.63 -6.61 13.21
C GLY A 356 14.46 -7.01 12.33
N ALA A 357 13.23 -6.74 12.75
CA ALA A 357 12.17 -6.34 11.84
C ALA A 357 11.86 -7.29 10.66
N ASP A 358 11.19 -6.77 9.64
CA ASP A 358 11.65 -6.39 8.30
C ASP A 358 13.02 -6.82 7.75
N GLY A 359 14.03 -7.19 8.55
CA GLY A 359 15.36 -7.59 8.07
C GLY A 359 15.84 -8.98 8.50
N THR A 360 15.12 -9.64 9.40
CA THR A 360 15.58 -10.88 10.06
C THR A 360 15.88 -11.99 9.05
N ALA A 361 15.09 -12.09 7.98
CA ALA A 361 15.25 -13.07 6.91
C ALA A 361 15.96 -12.52 5.67
N SER A 362 16.42 -11.26 5.67
CA SER A 362 17.00 -10.64 4.48
C SER A 362 18.20 -11.38 3.94
N HIS A 363 19.17 -11.72 4.79
CA HIS A 363 20.35 -12.45 4.32
C HIS A 363 19.97 -13.84 3.79
N TYR A 364 19.05 -14.56 4.45
CA TYR A 364 18.56 -15.87 4.02
C TYR A 364 17.90 -15.82 2.62
N VAL A 365 16.94 -14.92 2.41
CA VAL A 365 16.22 -14.82 1.13
C VAL A 365 17.11 -14.27 0.03
N TRP A 366 17.80 -13.15 0.29
CA TRP A 366 18.60 -12.49 -0.74
C TRP A 366 19.86 -13.27 -1.11
N ASN A 367 20.43 -14.08 -0.20
CA ASN A 367 21.54 -14.96 -0.57
C ASN A 367 21.08 -16.05 -1.54
N PHE A 368 19.92 -16.67 -1.32
CA PHE A 368 19.36 -17.66 -2.25
C PHE A 368 19.11 -17.05 -3.64
N VAL A 369 18.48 -15.87 -3.69
CA VAL A 369 18.27 -15.12 -4.95
C VAL A 369 19.61 -14.86 -5.65
N ASN A 370 20.64 -14.47 -4.88
CA ASN A 370 21.96 -14.17 -5.39
C ASN A 370 22.66 -15.39 -6.01
N GLU A 371 22.55 -16.54 -5.38
CA GLU A 371 23.12 -17.81 -5.86
C GLU A 371 22.42 -18.28 -7.14
N VAL A 372 21.08 -18.21 -7.19
CA VAL A 372 20.33 -18.51 -8.43
C VAL A 372 20.75 -17.56 -9.55
N ALA A 373 20.88 -16.26 -9.27
CA ALA A 373 21.33 -15.26 -10.24
C ALA A 373 22.72 -15.57 -10.80
N ARG A 374 23.66 -15.95 -9.93
CA ARG A 374 25.03 -16.33 -10.30
C ARG A 374 25.03 -17.52 -11.25
N GLU A 375 24.30 -18.59 -10.91
CA GLU A 375 24.30 -19.83 -11.69
C GLU A 375 23.56 -19.68 -13.02
N VAL A 376 22.42 -18.99 -13.05
CA VAL A 376 21.68 -18.73 -14.30
C VAL A 376 22.51 -17.88 -15.25
N ARG A 377 23.26 -16.89 -14.75
CA ARG A 377 24.07 -15.99 -15.58
C ARG A 377 25.17 -16.71 -16.36
N LYS A 378 25.67 -17.86 -15.88
CA LYS A 378 26.68 -18.67 -16.58
C LYS A 378 26.19 -19.15 -17.95
N THR A 379 24.90 -19.44 -18.08
CA THR A 379 24.28 -19.95 -19.32
C THR A 379 23.44 -18.89 -20.02
N HIS A 380 22.87 -17.94 -19.28
CA HIS A 380 21.97 -16.90 -19.78
C HIS A 380 22.42 -15.52 -19.28
N PRO A 381 23.49 -14.92 -19.86
CA PRO A 381 24.12 -13.72 -19.32
C PRO A 381 23.24 -12.46 -19.31
N ARG A 382 22.12 -12.47 -20.05
CA ARG A 382 21.14 -11.37 -20.10
C ARG A 382 19.92 -11.60 -19.21
N ALA A 383 19.79 -12.77 -18.58
CA ALA A 383 18.67 -13.12 -17.72
C ALA A 383 18.74 -12.37 -16.39
N MET A 384 17.62 -11.80 -15.95
CA MET A 384 17.48 -11.16 -14.65
C MET A 384 16.71 -12.07 -13.69
N ILE A 385 17.18 -12.17 -12.45
CA ILE A 385 16.45 -12.81 -11.36
C ILE A 385 15.79 -11.74 -10.51
N SER A 386 14.46 -11.79 -10.39
CA SER A 386 13.68 -10.79 -9.65
C SER A 386 13.18 -11.33 -8.31
N ASN A 387 13.10 -10.46 -7.31
CA ASN A 387 12.44 -10.74 -6.04
C ASN A 387 11.92 -9.45 -5.43
N CYS A 388 10.83 -9.52 -4.67
CA CYS A 388 10.37 -8.35 -3.93
C CYS A 388 11.16 -8.17 -2.63
N ALA A 389 11.42 -6.94 -2.22
CA ALA A 389 11.78 -6.63 -0.83
C ALA A 389 10.48 -6.51 -0.03
N TYR A 390 10.14 -7.56 0.72
CA TYR A 390 8.83 -7.71 1.34
C TYR A 390 8.89 -8.46 2.68
N PHE A 391 7.88 -8.25 3.54
CA PHE A 391 7.81 -8.80 4.91
C PHE A 391 9.13 -8.68 5.70
N ASN A 392 9.58 -9.77 6.33
CA ASN A 392 10.77 -9.89 7.16
C ASN A 392 12.09 -9.96 6.36
N TYR A 393 12.04 -9.72 5.04
CA TYR A 393 13.19 -9.56 4.14
C TYR A 393 13.12 -8.27 3.30
N THR A 394 12.34 -7.28 3.77
CA THR A 394 12.24 -5.94 3.17
C THR A 394 13.52 -5.12 3.34
N ALA A 395 14.19 -5.25 4.49
CA ALA A 395 15.43 -4.53 4.73
C ALA A 395 16.56 -5.08 3.84
N PRO A 396 17.50 -4.23 3.40
CA PRO A 396 18.65 -4.68 2.61
C PRO A 396 19.52 -5.67 3.40
N PRO A 397 20.03 -6.74 2.77
CA PRO A 397 20.86 -7.73 3.46
C PRO A 397 22.21 -7.11 3.85
N THR A 398 22.65 -7.33 5.08
CA THR A 398 23.97 -6.87 5.55
C THR A 398 25.07 -7.84 5.11
N GLY A 399 26.19 -7.31 4.60
CA GLY A 399 27.36 -8.12 4.23
C GLY A 399 27.23 -8.90 2.92
N LEU A 400 26.17 -8.67 2.14
CA LEU A 400 25.93 -9.36 0.87
C LEU A 400 26.08 -8.38 -0.31
N VAL A 401 26.92 -8.73 -1.29
CA VAL A 401 26.95 -8.05 -2.59
C VAL A 401 26.14 -8.90 -3.57
N LEU A 402 25.13 -8.29 -4.20
CA LEU A 402 24.26 -8.98 -5.14
C LEU A 402 24.88 -9.01 -6.54
N GLU A 403 24.63 -10.10 -7.27
CA GLU A 403 25.01 -10.27 -8.67
C GLU A 403 24.35 -9.17 -9.52
N PRO A 404 25.01 -8.70 -10.58
CA PRO A 404 24.52 -7.57 -11.37
C PRO A 404 23.21 -7.87 -12.13
N ASN A 405 22.81 -9.14 -12.22
CA ASN A 405 21.55 -9.58 -12.79
C ASN A 405 20.44 -9.84 -11.75
N VAL A 406 20.58 -9.35 -10.53
CA VAL A 406 19.49 -9.30 -9.55
C VAL A 406 18.65 -8.03 -9.74
N ALA A 407 17.33 -8.20 -9.84
CA ALA A 407 16.33 -7.15 -9.87
C ALA A 407 15.54 -7.12 -8.56
N VAL A 408 15.43 -5.94 -7.95
CA VAL A 408 14.69 -5.75 -6.68
C VAL A 408 13.38 -5.01 -6.94
N GLU A 409 12.26 -5.56 -6.50
CA GLU A 409 10.97 -4.86 -6.50
C GLU A 409 10.61 -4.46 -5.05
N PHE A 410 10.76 -3.19 -4.68
CA PHE A 410 10.56 -2.76 -3.29
C PHE A 410 9.06 -2.53 -2.98
N CYS A 411 8.49 -3.24 -2.00
CA CYS A 411 7.09 -3.09 -1.61
C CYS A 411 6.86 -1.83 -0.74
N LYS A 412 5.86 -1.01 -1.09
CA LYS A 412 5.59 0.29 -0.45
C LYS A 412 4.10 0.48 -0.15
N PHE A 413 3.80 1.15 0.96
CA PHE A 413 2.43 1.44 1.40
C PHE A 413 2.25 2.95 1.57
N TYR A 414 1.47 3.57 0.69
CA TYR A 414 1.30 5.03 0.72
C TYR A 414 0.53 5.53 1.94
N THR A 415 -0.30 4.67 2.53
CA THR A 415 -1.02 4.99 3.77
C THR A 415 -0.07 5.25 4.94
N TYR A 416 1.21 4.85 4.88
CA TYR A 416 2.21 5.13 5.91
C TYR A 416 2.92 6.48 5.73
N TYR A 417 2.79 7.13 4.57
CA TYR A 417 3.62 8.30 4.22
C TYR A 417 3.07 9.64 4.72
N SER A 418 1.98 9.61 5.50
CA SER A 418 1.69 10.71 6.43
C SER A 418 2.84 10.89 7.44
N ASP A 419 3.53 9.80 7.81
CA ASP A 419 4.81 9.86 8.52
C ASP A 419 5.98 10.00 7.54
N ARG A 420 6.54 11.21 7.47
CA ARG A 420 7.72 11.50 6.64
C ARG A 420 8.95 10.69 7.03
N LYS A 421 9.06 10.23 8.28
CA LYS A 421 10.16 9.34 8.72
C LYS A 421 10.01 7.96 8.09
N ALA A 422 8.79 7.44 7.97
CA ALA A 422 8.53 6.17 7.29
C ALA A 422 8.90 6.26 5.80
N GLN A 423 8.51 7.34 5.12
CA GLN A 423 8.87 7.57 3.73
C GLN A 423 10.40 7.66 3.53
N ALA A 424 11.08 8.47 4.33
CA ALA A 424 12.54 8.61 4.27
C ALA A 424 13.28 7.31 4.62
N ARG A 425 12.73 6.48 5.52
CA ARG A 425 13.27 5.15 5.82
C ARG A 425 13.23 4.24 4.60
N ASP A 426 12.11 4.23 3.86
CA ASP A 426 11.99 3.40 2.66
C ASP A 426 12.96 3.87 1.56
N HIS A 427 13.10 5.19 1.34
CA HIS A 427 14.10 5.74 0.41
C HIS A 427 15.52 5.34 0.81
N ARG A 428 15.87 5.40 2.10
CA ARG A 428 17.18 4.95 2.59
C ARG A 428 17.42 3.46 2.33
N ARG A 429 16.43 2.60 2.58
CA ARG A 429 16.54 1.16 2.32
C ARG A 429 16.75 0.88 0.83
N ILE A 430 15.99 1.53 -0.04
CA ILE A 430 16.16 1.41 -1.48
C ILE A 430 17.57 1.87 -1.89
N ALA A 431 18.02 3.02 -1.37
CA ALA A 431 19.38 3.52 -1.64
C ALA A 431 20.47 2.56 -1.12
N GLU A 432 20.24 1.86 -0.01
CA GLU A 432 21.16 0.84 0.51
C GLU A 432 21.24 -0.40 -0.38
N PHE A 433 20.12 -0.90 -0.92
CA PHE A 433 20.15 -1.95 -1.94
C PHE A 433 21.05 -1.56 -3.13
N VAL A 434 20.95 -0.30 -3.58
CA VAL A 434 21.74 0.19 -4.71
C VAL A 434 23.20 0.39 -4.33
N ASN A 435 23.48 1.10 -3.23
CA ASN A 435 24.82 1.56 -2.89
C ASN A 435 25.65 0.51 -2.16
N LYS A 436 25.03 -0.25 -1.25
CA LYS A 436 25.72 -1.27 -0.44
C LYS A 436 25.64 -2.64 -1.11
N ASN A 437 24.46 -3.04 -1.60
CA ASN A 437 24.28 -4.35 -2.23
C ASN A 437 24.52 -4.35 -3.75
N ARG A 438 24.82 -3.20 -4.36
CA ARG A 438 25.16 -3.01 -5.78
C ARG A 438 24.03 -3.33 -6.78
N VAL A 439 22.78 -3.24 -6.35
CA VAL A 439 21.62 -3.42 -7.24
C VAL A 439 21.64 -2.37 -8.35
N ARG A 440 21.44 -2.82 -9.60
CA ARG A 440 21.45 -1.94 -10.81
C ARG A 440 20.07 -1.80 -11.48
N PHE A 441 19.14 -2.66 -11.09
CA PHE A 441 17.76 -2.65 -11.57
C PHE A 441 16.84 -2.75 -10.37
N PHE A 442 16.07 -1.70 -10.10
CA PHE A 442 15.00 -1.80 -9.12
C PHE A 442 13.71 -1.16 -9.63
N THR A 443 12.60 -1.74 -9.20
CA THR A 443 11.24 -1.22 -9.35
C THR A 443 10.57 -1.15 -7.98
N THR A 444 9.35 -0.65 -7.94
CA THR A 444 8.51 -0.60 -6.73
C THR A 444 7.22 -1.37 -6.93
N TRP A 445 6.77 -2.10 -5.91
CA TRP A 445 5.39 -2.60 -5.82
C TRP A 445 4.63 -1.67 -4.88
N GLU A 446 3.63 -0.98 -5.39
CA GLU A 446 3.00 0.15 -4.71
C GLU A 446 1.56 -0.15 -4.33
N TYR A 447 1.33 -0.29 -3.04
CA TYR A 447 0.01 -0.39 -2.45
C TYR A 447 -0.53 1.04 -2.23
N LEU A 448 -1.44 1.46 -3.11
CA LEU A 448 -1.99 2.82 -3.09
C LEU A 448 -2.94 3.01 -1.90
N LEU A 449 -3.95 2.16 -1.83
CA LEU A 449 -5.01 2.17 -0.82
C LEU A 449 -5.16 0.80 -0.12
N LYS A 450 -4.72 -0.29 -0.75
CA LYS A 450 -4.67 -1.64 -0.18
C LYS A 450 -3.54 -1.75 0.87
N PRO A 451 -3.55 -2.71 1.82
CA PRO A 451 -4.66 -3.55 2.28
C PRO A 451 -5.61 -2.84 3.24
N HIS A 452 -5.34 -1.58 3.54
CA HIS A 452 -5.98 -0.89 4.64
C HIS A 452 -7.38 -0.36 4.30
N MET A 453 -7.66 -0.07 3.03
CA MET A 453 -9.02 0.30 2.64
C MET A 453 -9.97 -0.90 2.68
N ASN A 454 -10.94 -0.79 3.57
CA ASN A 454 -12.04 -1.71 3.78
C ASN A 454 -13.30 -0.90 4.12
N GLU A 455 -14.37 -1.58 4.52
CA GLU A 455 -15.64 -0.98 4.95
C GLU A 455 -15.54 0.03 6.13
N TRP A 456 -14.38 0.12 6.78
CA TRP A 456 -14.10 0.98 7.93
C TRP A 456 -13.12 2.11 7.63
N ALA A 457 -12.61 2.24 6.40
CA ALA A 457 -11.42 3.05 6.17
C ALA A 457 -11.70 4.49 5.76
N PHE A 458 -10.96 5.44 6.35
CA PHE A 458 -10.85 6.80 5.82
C PHE A 458 -9.86 6.79 4.65
N PRO A 459 -10.19 7.37 3.49
CA PRO A 459 -9.34 7.27 2.30
C PRO A 459 -8.07 8.13 2.38
N CYS A 460 -6.93 7.52 2.06
CA CYS A 460 -5.66 8.20 1.88
C CYS A 460 -5.55 8.77 0.46
N MET A 461 -5.80 10.05 0.24
CA MET A 461 -5.65 10.72 -1.07
C MET A 461 -4.50 11.72 -1.00
N VAL A 462 -3.36 11.38 -1.60
CA VAL A 462 -2.10 12.11 -1.37
C VAL A 462 -1.27 12.34 -2.64
N PRO A 463 -1.83 12.99 -3.68
CA PRO A 463 -1.13 13.21 -4.95
C PRO A 463 0.24 13.92 -4.77
N HIS A 464 0.37 14.83 -3.81
CA HIS A 464 1.64 15.54 -3.57
C HIS A 464 2.72 14.61 -3.01
N VAL A 465 2.34 13.63 -2.18
CA VAL A 465 3.26 12.59 -1.68
C VAL A 465 3.75 11.71 -2.84
N HIS A 466 2.89 11.38 -3.80
CA HIS A 466 3.31 10.64 -5.00
C HIS A 466 4.32 11.42 -5.85
N ALA A 467 4.12 12.74 -6.01
CA ALA A 467 5.03 13.60 -6.77
C ALA A 467 6.40 13.76 -6.10
N GLU A 468 6.42 13.95 -4.78
CA GLU A 468 7.67 13.95 -4.00
C GLU A 468 8.38 12.61 -4.09
N ASP A 469 7.62 11.51 -3.94
CA ASP A 469 8.18 10.17 -3.96
C ASP A 469 8.82 9.80 -5.31
N VAL A 470 8.20 10.14 -6.46
CA VAL A 470 8.86 9.93 -7.77
C VAL A 470 10.16 10.72 -7.84
N ARG A 471 10.16 11.99 -7.43
CA ARG A 471 11.35 12.85 -7.47
C ARG A 471 12.50 12.24 -6.66
N GLU A 472 12.24 11.72 -5.46
CA GLU A 472 13.27 11.06 -4.65
C GLU A 472 13.74 9.74 -5.27
N LEU A 473 12.83 8.89 -5.75
CA LEU A 473 13.20 7.62 -6.40
C LEU A 473 14.06 7.84 -7.65
N ARG A 474 13.80 8.89 -8.43
CA ARG A 474 14.59 9.26 -9.62
C ARG A 474 16.02 9.67 -9.29
N ARG A 475 16.30 10.12 -8.07
CA ARG A 475 17.66 10.43 -7.60
C ARG A 475 18.45 9.17 -7.25
N ILE A 476 17.79 8.04 -7.01
CA ILE A 476 18.43 6.78 -6.70
C ILE A 476 18.76 6.04 -8.01
N GLY A 477 20.05 5.75 -8.22
CA GLY A 477 20.52 5.04 -9.41
C GLY A 477 19.86 3.67 -9.59
N GLY A 478 19.46 3.35 -10.82
CA GLY A 478 18.87 2.04 -11.14
C GLY A 478 17.35 1.96 -11.05
N PHE A 479 16.64 3.06 -10.75
CA PHE A 479 15.17 3.10 -10.75
C PHE A 479 14.60 2.88 -12.16
N ARG A 480 13.66 1.94 -12.29
CA ARG A 480 13.04 1.55 -13.58
C ARG A 480 11.53 1.71 -13.63
N GLY A 481 10.89 2.19 -12.57
CA GLY A 481 9.43 2.37 -12.48
C GLY A 481 8.80 1.41 -11.48
N GLY A 482 7.54 1.01 -11.68
CA GLY A 482 6.83 0.23 -10.69
C GLY A 482 5.50 -0.37 -11.13
N LYS A 483 4.95 -1.17 -10.22
CA LYS A 483 3.66 -1.83 -10.31
C LYS A 483 2.68 -1.19 -9.33
N LEU A 484 1.60 -0.62 -9.84
CA LEU A 484 0.57 0.04 -9.04
C LEU A 484 -0.53 -0.96 -8.69
N GLN A 485 -0.71 -1.22 -7.40
CA GLN A 485 -1.79 -2.03 -6.86
C GLN A 485 -2.85 -1.12 -6.24
N PHE A 486 -4.00 -1.06 -6.92
CA PHE A 486 -5.18 -0.33 -6.49
C PHE A 486 -6.19 -1.24 -5.78
N LEU A 487 -7.35 -0.71 -5.37
CA LEU A 487 -8.38 -1.50 -4.70
C LEU A 487 -9.10 -2.42 -5.67
N TYR A 488 -9.21 -3.69 -5.31
CA TYR A 488 -9.90 -4.68 -6.15
C TYR A 488 -10.66 -5.70 -5.34
N MET A 489 -11.68 -6.25 -5.98
CA MET A 489 -12.52 -7.32 -5.45
C MET A 489 -12.79 -8.37 -6.51
N GLY A 490 -13.23 -9.55 -6.08
CA GLY A 490 -13.73 -10.59 -6.98
C GLY A 490 -15.06 -10.17 -7.57
N THR A 491 -15.22 -10.30 -8.88
CA THR A 491 -16.47 -9.97 -9.57
C THR A 491 -17.41 -11.18 -9.61
N TYR A 492 -18.71 -10.88 -9.48
CA TYR A 492 -19.77 -11.87 -9.45
C TYR A 492 -20.59 -11.88 -10.74
N THR A 493 -21.15 -13.03 -11.07
CA THR A 493 -22.15 -13.18 -12.14
C THR A 493 -23.43 -13.67 -11.49
N GLY A 494 -24.32 -12.73 -11.13
CA GLY A 494 -25.43 -13.02 -10.22
C GLY A 494 -24.88 -13.39 -8.83
N SER A 495 -25.25 -14.57 -8.32
CA SER A 495 -24.76 -15.07 -7.02
C SER A 495 -23.49 -15.92 -7.10
N LYS A 496 -22.93 -16.15 -8.30
CA LYS A 496 -21.76 -17.02 -8.50
C LYS A 496 -20.46 -16.22 -8.58
N PRO A 497 -19.41 -16.58 -7.80
CA PRO A 497 -18.09 -15.97 -7.91
C PRO A 497 -17.35 -16.55 -9.12
N ASN A 498 -17.45 -15.91 -10.29
CA ASN A 498 -16.77 -16.41 -11.50
C ASN A 498 -16.33 -15.33 -12.51
N GLY A 499 -16.33 -14.04 -12.12
CA GLY A 499 -16.03 -12.95 -13.06
C GLY A 499 -14.56 -12.49 -13.13
N GLY A 500 -13.68 -12.99 -12.25
CA GLY A 500 -12.29 -12.52 -12.10
C GLY A 500 -12.11 -11.47 -10.99
N VAL A 501 -11.05 -10.66 -11.08
CA VAL A 501 -10.78 -9.53 -10.15
C VAL A 501 -10.68 -8.22 -10.92
N ALA A 502 -11.26 -7.15 -10.37
CA ALA A 502 -11.25 -5.83 -11.02
C ALA A 502 -11.20 -4.69 -10.00
N GLN A 503 -10.79 -3.50 -10.46
CA GLN A 503 -10.79 -2.29 -9.66
C GLN A 503 -12.18 -2.01 -9.12
N VAL A 504 -12.31 -1.97 -7.81
CA VAL A 504 -13.62 -1.86 -7.17
C VAL A 504 -14.18 -0.43 -7.18
N SER A 505 -13.32 0.58 -7.03
CA SER A 505 -13.73 1.99 -7.07
C SER A 505 -12.68 2.89 -7.73
N PRO A 506 -12.74 3.05 -9.06
CA PRO A 506 -11.87 3.96 -9.80
C PRO A 506 -11.83 5.40 -9.25
N VAL A 507 -12.97 5.93 -8.79
CA VAL A 507 -13.03 7.29 -8.23
C VAL A 507 -12.27 7.41 -6.90
N LEU A 508 -12.31 6.37 -6.05
CA LEU A 508 -11.63 6.38 -4.76
C LEU A 508 -10.11 6.28 -4.91
N ASP A 509 -9.62 5.45 -5.85
CA ASP A 509 -8.20 5.32 -6.16
C ASP A 509 -7.64 6.49 -7.01
N PHE A 510 -8.50 7.28 -7.65
CA PHE A 510 -8.13 8.23 -8.71
C PHE A 510 -6.94 9.12 -8.35
N MET A 511 -6.99 9.75 -7.17
CA MET A 511 -5.97 10.72 -6.74
C MET A 511 -4.59 10.09 -6.51
N ASN A 512 -4.51 8.79 -6.25
CA ASN A 512 -3.22 8.13 -6.11
C ASN A 512 -2.80 7.51 -7.44
N LEU A 513 -3.72 6.85 -8.14
CA LEU A 513 -3.44 6.12 -9.37
C LEU A 513 -3.13 7.03 -10.55
N TYR A 514 -3.99 7.99 -10.87
CA TYR A 514 -3.87 8.80 -12.08
C TYR A 514 -2.61 9.66 -12.07
N TRP A 515 -2.36 10.36 -10.97
CA TRP A 515 -1.18 11.23 -10.85
C TRP A 515 0.11 10.43 -10.81
N ARG A 516 0.13 9.25 -10.18
CA ARG A 516 1.29 8.35 -10.24
C ARG A 516 1.56 7.85 -11.66
N MET A 517 0.53 7.55 -12.45
CA MET A 517 0.70 7.20 -13.86
C MET A 517 1.33 8.35 -14.67
N LYS A 518 0.89 9.59 -14.46
CA LYS A 518 1.44 10.77 -15.14
C LYS A 518 2.89 11.03 -14.76
N LEU A 519 3.24 10.90 -13.47
CA LEU A 519 4.62 11.04 -13.00
C LEU A 519 5.56 9.94 -13.51
N TYR A 520 5.04 8.76 -13.87
CA TYR A 520 5.81 7.69 -14.50
C TYR A 520 6.00 7.90 -16.00
N ASP A 521 5.07 8.59 -16.64
CA ASP A 521 5.28 9.05 -18.01
C ASP A 521 6.28 10.21 -18.02
N ASP A 522 6.07 11.24 -17.20
CA ASP A 522 6.90 12.45 -17.08
C ASP A 522 7.21 12.74 -15.60
N SER A 523 8.45 12.47 -15.18
CA SER A 523 8.90 12.66 -13.80
C SER A 523 9.13 14.13 -13.44
N SER A 524 9.08 15.04 -14.43
CA SER A 524 9.08 16.49 -14.24
C SER A 524 7.69 17.11 -14.21
N PHE A 525 6.64 16.29 -14.32
CA PHE A 525 5.26 16.77 -14.33
C PHE A 525 4.91 17.60 -13.08
N ASP A 526 4.38 18.79 -13.32
CA ASP A 526 3.88 19.69 -12.28
C ASP A 526 2.51 19.20 -11.79
N VAL A 527 2.50 18.60 -10.60
CA VAL A 527 1.29 18.02 -10.00
C VAL A 527 0.25 19.09 -9.64
N ASP A 528 0.68 20.28 -9.21
CA ASP A 528 -0.22 21.37 -8.82
C ASP A 528 -0.97 21.88 -10.04
N ARG A 529 -0.24 22.16 -11.13
CA ARG A 529 -0.84 22.54 -12.42
C ARG A 529 -1.76 21.45 -12.95
N GLY A 530 -1.35 20.18 -12.84
CA GLY A 530 -2.16 19.04 -13.24
C GLY A 530 -3.49 18.98 -12.50
N LEU A 531 -3.46 19.11 -11.17
CA LEU A 531 -4.64 19.13 -10.32
C LEU A 531 -5.58 20.30 -10.68
N ASP A 532 -5.03 21.50 -10.89
CA ASP A 532 -5.82 22.67 -11.30
C ASP A 532 -6.50 22.47 -12.66
N ASP A 533 -5.79 21.89 -13.64
CA ASP A 533 -6.37 21.52 -14.92
C ASP A 533 -7.44 20.43 -14.76
N TYR A 534 -7.24 19.44 -13.88
CA TYR A 534 -8.26 18.44 -13.57
C TYR A 534 -9.53 19.09 -13.02
N TYR A 535 -9.42 19.94 -12.00
CA TYR A 535 -10.60 20.55 -11.40
C TYR A 535 -11.36 21.40 -12.41
N ARG A 536 -10.65 22.25 -13.16
CA ARG A 536 -11.23 23.15 -14.17
C ARG A 536 -11.86 22.39 -15.34
N LEU A 537 -11.14 21.42 -15.93
CA LEU A 537 -11.60 20.72 -17.13
C LEU A 537 -12.61 19.62 -16.83
N PHE A 538 -12.48 18.95 -15.68
CA PHE A 538 -13.34 17.82 -15.34
C PHE A 538 -14.64 18.27 -14.68
N PHE A 539 -14.61 19.26 -13.80
CA PHE A 539 -15.80 19.72 -13.06
C PHE A 539 -16.37 21.06 -13.53
N GLY A 540 -15.65 21.82 -14.37
CA GLY A 540 -16.15 23.06 -14.94
C GLY A 540 -16.53 24.07 -13.85
N PRO A 541 -17.78 24.57 -13.81
CA PRO A 541 -18.25 25.48 -12.76
C PRO A 541 -18.04 24.99 -11.32
N ALA A 542 -18.01 23.67 -11.09
CA ALA A 542 -17.79 23.08 -9.77
C ALA A 542 -16.31 22.99 -9.35
N ALA A 543 -15.38 23.51 -10.15
CA ALA A 543 -13.93 23.36 -9.94
C ALA A 543 -13.47 23.85 -8.56
N VAL A 544 -13.94 25.01 -8.10
CA VAL A 544 -13.53 25.60 -6.81
C VAL A 544 -13.92 24.70 -5.64
N ALA A 545 -15.19 24.29 -5.59
CA ALA A 545 -15.71 23.43 -4.53
C ALA A 545 -15.07 22.04 -4.55
N MET A 546 -14.84 21.46 -5.74
CA MET A 546 -14.16 20.17 -5.86
C MET A 546 -12.67 20.24 -5.49
N LYS A 547 -11.96 21.31 -5.85
CA LYS A 547 -10.59 21.53 -5.38
C LYS A 547 -10.54 21.57 -3.85
N ALA A 548 -11.44 22.32 -3.23
CA ALA A 548 -11.55 22.39 -1.77
C ALA A 548 -11.87 21.03 -1.14
N PHE A 549 -12.75 20.22 -1.73
CA PHE A 549 -13.11 18.89 -1.24
C PHE A 549 -11.90 17.96 -1.15
N TYR A 550 -11.15 17.81 -2.26
CA TYR A 550 -9.98 16.93 -2.27
C TYR A 550 -8.83 17.47 -1.42
N SER A 551 -8.60 18.79 -1.45
CA SER A 551 -7.58 19.44 -0.62
C SER A 551 -7.86 19.24 0.88
N ALA A 552 -9.13 19.30 1.29
CA ALA A 552 -9.52 19.06 2.68
C ALA A 552 -9.18 17.63 3.13
N ILE A 553 -9.41 16.62 2.30
CA ILE A 553 -9.11 15.21 2.62
C ILE A 553 -7.60 14.99 2.72
N GLU A 554 -6.82 15.47 1.74
CA GLU A 554 -5.36 15.35 1.75
C GLU A 554 -4.74 16.07 2.95
N ASN A 555 -5.15 17.32 3.20
CA ASN A 555 -4.66 18.11 4.33
C ASN A 555 -5.02 17.45 5.67
N ARG A 556 -6.22 16.90 5.80
CA ARG A 556 -6.65 16.17 7.00
C ARG A 556 -5.75 14.95 7.24
N TRP A 557 -5.48 14.17 6.18
CA TRP A 557 -4.62 12.99 6.26
C TRP A 557 -3.19 13.37 6.66
N MET A 558 -2.60 14.35 6.00
CA MET A 558 -1.20 14.74 6.21
C MET A 558 -0.99 15.46 7.55
N THR A 559 -1.89 16.35 7.96
CA THR A 559 -1.73 17.14 9.19
C THR A 559 -1.96 16.31 10.44
N LEU A 560 -2.90 15.37 10.39
CA LEU A 560 -3.26 14.55 11.55
C LEU A 560 -2.53 13.21 11.57
N GLY A 561 -1.60 12.94 10.67
CA GLY A 561 -0.73 11.75 10.72
C GLY A 561 -1.35 10.46 10.17
N GLY A 562 -2.41 10.55 9.34
CA GLY A 562 -3.04 9.37 8.71
C GLY A 562 -3.60 8.37 9.72
N GLY A 563 -3.57 7.08 9.39
CA GLY A 563 -3.99 5.99 10.29
C GLY A 563 -4.17 4.66 9.56
N GLN A 564 -4.18 3.55 10.31
CA GLN A 564 -4.41 2.19 9.78
C GLN A 564 -5.52 1.44 10.53
N ASP A 565 -6.23 2.14 11.41
CA ASP A 565 -7.22 1.59 12.30
C ASP A 565 -8.45 2.52 12.36
N SER A 566 -9.61 1.92 12.60
CA SER A 566 -10.90 2.61 12.59
C SER A 566 -11.01 3.72 13.64
N ARG A 567 -10.34 3.58 14.80
CA ARG A 567 -10.39 4.59 15.86
C ARG A 567 -9.66 5.85 15.41
N THR A 568 -8.44 5.72 14.91
CA THR A 568 -7.70 6.84 14.33
C THR A 568 -8.48 7.49 13.19
N TRP A 569 -9.05 6.68 12.30
CA TRP A 569 -9.81 7.18 11.17
C TRP A 569 -11.05 7.99 11.58
N TRP A 570 -11.86 7.52 12.52
CA TRP A 570 -13.14 8.17 12.81
C TRP A 570 -13.11 9.07 14.04
N ASN A 571 -12.30 8.83 15.06
CA ASN A 571 -12.18 9.78 16.17
C ASN A 571 -11.35 11.02 15.81
N ARG A 572 -10.40 10.89 14.86
CA ARG A 572 -9.49 11.98 14.49
C ARG A 572 -9.73 12.51 13.08
N LEU A 573 -9.73 11.66 12.05
CA LEU A 573 -9.79 12.15 10.66
C LEU A 573 -11.22 12.51 10.23
N GLY A 574 -12.15 11.54 10.24
CA GLY A 574 -13.53 11.67 9.80
C GLY A 574 -14.50 12.05 10.92
N THR A 575 -14.28 13.18 11.59
CA THR A 575 -15.24 13.71 12.58
C THR A 575 -16.53 14.16 11.90
N ARG A 576 -17.65 14.21 12.65
CA ARG A 576 -18.94 14.69 12.11
C ARG A 576 -18.82 16.08 11.48
N ASP A 577 -18.15 17.00 12.15
CA ASP A 577 -17.96 18.37 11.64
C ASP A 577 -17.16 18.40 10.34
N PHE A 578 -16.14 17.54 10.23
CA PHE A 578 -15.34 17.43 9.01
C PHE A 578 -16.18 16.88 7.85
N LEU A 579 -16.96 15.83 8.09
CA LEU A 579 -17.85 15.24 7.09
C LEU A 579 -18.94 16.23 6.65
N ALA A 580 -19.55 16.95 7.59
CA ALA A 580 -20.52 18.00 7.28
C ALA A 580 -19.90 19.12 6.42
N GLY A 581 -18.61 19.42 6.62
CA GLY A 581 -17.86 20.32 5.73
C GLY A 581 -17.71 19.80 4.31
N LEU A 582 -17.40 18.51 4.15
CA LEU A 582 -17.32 17.87 2.83
C LEU A 582 -18.70 17.80 2.14
N GLU A 583 -19.77 17.51 2.88
CA GLU A 583 -21.15 17.53 2.37
C GLU A 583 -21.50 18.91 1.80
N ARG A 584 -21.21 20.00 2.52
CA ARG A 584 -21.42 21.37 2.01
C ARG A 584 -20.65 21.65 0.73
N LEU A 585 -19.42 21.15 0.60
CA LEU A 585 -18.62 21.35 -0.61
C LEU A 585 -19.21 20.59 -1.82
N VAL A 586 -19.75 19.39 -1.60
CA VAL A 586 -20.47 18.66 -2.65
C VAL A 586 -21.76 19.39 -3.05
N GLU A 587 -22.51 19.92 -2.10
CA GLU A 587 -23.72 20.71 -2.40
C GLU A 587 -23.39 22.01 -3.13
N GLN A 588 -22.34 22.74 -2.75
CA GLN A 588 -21.88 23.92 -3.49
C GLN A 588 -21.47 23.58 -4.94
N ALA A 589 -20.76 22.45 -5.12
CA ALA A 589 -20.43 21.95 -6.44
C ALA A 589 -21.70 21.60 -7.23
N ARG A 590 -22.72 21.07 -6.55
CA ARG A 590 -24.01 20.81 -7.17
C ARG A 590 -24.66 22.12 -7.60
N GLU A 591 -24.88 23.07 -6.71
CA GLU A 591 -25.48 24.37 -7.00
C GLU A 591 -24.78 25.10 -8.17
N ALA A 592 -23.44 24.99 -8.26
CA ALA A 592 -22.68 25.60 -9.34
C ALA A 592 -22.88 24.96 -10.73
N THR A 593 -23.44 23.76 -10.80
CA THR A 593 -23.58 23.01 -12.07
C THR A 593 -25.05 22.72 -12.38
N VAL A 594 -25.43 22.82 -13.65
CA VAL A 594 -26.80 22.57 -14.10
C VAL A 594 -27.10 21.07 -14.02
N GLU A 595 -28.32 20.71 -13.58
CA GLU A 595 -28.75 19.32 -13.53
C GLU A 595 -28.61 18.60 -14.87
N ARG A 596 -28.38 17.29 -14.82
CA ARG A 596 -28.23 16.41 -16.00
C ARG A 596 -27.06 16.76 -16.93
N THR A 597 -26.28 17.80 -16.65
CA THR A 597 -25.02 18.05 -17.37
C THR A 597 -23.95 17.04 -16.99
N LEU A 598 -22.95 16.90 -17.87
CA LEU A 598 -21.78 16.05 -17.61
C LEU A 598 -21.02 16.49 -16.34
N TYR A 599 -20.96 17.80 -16.07
CA TYR A 599 -20.34 18.31 -14.85
C TYR A 599 -21.10 17.90 -13.59
N ARG A 600 -22.44 18.02 -13.57
CA ARG A 600 -23.27 17.50 -12.47
C ARG A 600 -23.03 16.01 -12.24
N GLN A 601 -23.07 15.20 -13.30
CA GLN A 601 -22.86 13.76 -13.20
C GLN A 601 -21.49 13.39 -12.61
N ARG A 602 -20.44 14.15 -12.93
CA ARG A 602 -19.10 13.94 -12.36
C ARG A 602 -19.02 14.29 -10.88
N VAL A 603 -19.70 15.37 -10.45
CA VAL A 603 -19.84 15.69 -9.02
C VAL A 603 -20.57 14.56 -8.29
N ASP A 604 -21.65 14.03 -8.87
CA ASP A 604 -22.41 12.93 -8.27
C ASP A 604 -21.60 11.64 -8.13
N VAL A 605 -20.66 11.36 -9.04
CA VAL A 605 -19.74 10.22 -8.90
C VAL A 605 -18.78 10.40 -7.71
N VAL A 606 -18.34 11.63 -7.43
CA VAL A 606 -17.50 11.93 -6.25
C VAL A 606 -18.30 11.73 -4.96
N ASP A 607 -19.55 12.21 -4.92
CA ASP A 607 -20.45 11.95 -3.79
C ASP A 607 -20.62 10.44 -3.57
N GLN A 608 -21.09 9.72 -4.59
CA GLN A 608 -21.39 8.29 -4.49
C GLN A 608 -20.17 7.43 -4.13
N GLY A 609 -19.00 7.75 -4.68
CA GLY A 609 -17.81 6.91 -4.54
C GLY A 609 -16.91 7.26 -3.36
N ILE A 610 -16.92 8.51 -2.90
CA ILE A 610 -16.02 8.99 -1.84
C ILE A 610 -16.82 9.44 -0.63
N LEU A 611 -17.71 10.43 -0.77
CA LEU A 611 -18.42 11.00 0.38
C LEU A 611 -19.34 9.96 1.04
N GLN A 612 -20.15 9.26 0.25
CA GLN A 612 -21.04 8.21 0.75
C GLN A 612 -20.26 7.02 1.35
N HIS A 613 -19.06 6.72 0.84
CA HIS A 613 -18.17 5.75 1.49
C HIS A 613 -17.82 6.23 2.90
N MET A 614 -17.37 7.48 3.04
CA MET A 614 -16.97 8.04 4.34
C MET A 614 -18.13 8.15 5.33
N LEU A 615 -19.31 8.61 4.88
CA LEU A 615 -20.51 8.71 5.72
C LEU A 615 -20.97 7.33 6.21
N LYS A 616 -20.99 6.32 5.33
CA LYS A 616 -21.35 4.94 5.72
C LYS A 616 -20.35 4.34 6.69
N SER A 617 -19.05 4.50 6.42
CA SER A 617 -18.00 3.99 7.32
C SER A 617 -18.04 4.67 8.68
N ARG A 618 -18.33 5.98 8.74
CA ARG A 618 -18.55 6.71 10.00
C ARG A 618 -19.77 6.18 10.75
N ALA A 619 -20.93 6.11 10.09
CA ALA A 619 -22.15 5.62 10.72
C ALA A 619 -21.97 4.20 11.27
N ARG A 620 -21.28 3.34 10.51
CA ARG A 620 -20.94 2.00 10.94
C ARG A 620 -19.98 1.99 12.12
N TYR A 621 -18.97 2.85 12.12
CA TYR A 621 -18.06 3.00 13.26
C TYR A 621 -18.84 3.38 14.53
N GLU A 622 -19.72 4.37 14.46
CA GLU A 622 -20.52 4.83 15.60
C GLU A 622 -21.49 3.77 16.15
N THR A 623 -22.03 2.90 15.30
CA THR A 623 -22.91 1.80 15.73
C THR A 623 -22.16 0.53 16.11
N SER A 624 -20.85 0.49 15.89
CA SER A 624 -20.03 -0.67 16.24
C SER A 624 -19.58 -0.61 17.70
N SER A 625 -19.35 -1.79 18.29
CA SER A 625 -18.66 -1.92 19.58
C SER A 625 -17.22 -1.38 19.56
N ILE A 626 -16.70 -0.93 18.41
CA ILE A 626 -15.39 -0.27 18.26
C ILE A 626 -15.49 1.21 18.69
N ALA A 627 -16.63 1.87 18.46
CA ALA A 627 -16.91 3.19 19.04
C ALA A 627 -17.18 3.11 20.55
N GLU A 628 -17.75 1.99 21.02
CA GLU A 628 -18.06 1.70 22.43
C GLU A 628 -17.06 0.75 23.12
N ALA A 629 -15.85 0.56 22.58
CA ALA A 629 -14.82 -0.17 23.31
C ALA A 629 -14.47 0.70 24.52
N ALA A 630 -14.86 0.21 25.69
CA ALA A 630 -14.86 0.89 26.99
C ALA A 630 -13.64 1.82 27.17
N PRO A 631 -13.79 2.94 27.91
CA PRO A 631 -12.64 3.74 28.32
C PRO A 631 -11.54 2.79 28.80
N ILE A 632 -10.29 3.02 28.37
CA ILE A 632 -9.14 2.29 28.91
C ILE A 632 -9.31 2.24 30.42
N ALA A 633 -9.46 1.03 30.97
CA ALA A 633 -9.83 0.89 32.38
C ALA A 633 -8.74 1.51 33.25
N THR A 634 -9.11 2.24 34.30
CA THR A 634 -8.14 2.86 35.21
C THR A 634 -8.37 2.42 36.65
N ALA A 635 -7.28 2.19 37.41
CA ALA A 635 -7.34 1.83 38.82
C ALA A 635 -6.12 2.36 39.60
N GLY A 636 -6.32 2.63 40.89
CA GLY A 636 -5.23 2.83 41.83
C GLY A 636 -4.63 1.49 42.28
N VAL A 637 -3.34 1.50 42.62
CA VAL A 637 -2.61 0.41 43.28
C VAL A 637 -2.27 0.88 44.67
N ALA A 638 -2.97 0.36 45.68
CA ALA A 638 -2.85 0.83 47.05
C ALA A 638 -1.46 0.55 47.62
N ARG A 639 -0.82 1.54 48.22
CA ARG A 639 0.42 1.30 48.96
C ARG A 639 0.10 0.59 50.27
N THR A 640 0.85 -0.46 50.59
CA THR A 640 0.68 -1.13 51.88
C THR A 640 1.11 -0.20 53.01
N PRO A 641 0.42 -0.21 54.17
CA PRO A 641 0.73 0.69 55.27
C PRO A 641 2.08 0.37 55.93
N GLU A 642 2.51 -0.89 55.86
CA GLU A 642 3.79 -1.39 56.38
C GLU A 642 4.45 -2.34 55.38
N LYS A 643 5.72 -2.66 55.61
CA LYS A 643 6.46 -3.67 54.82
C LYS A 643 5.83 -5.04 55.05
N VAL A 644 5.33 -5.65 53.97
CA VAL A 644 4.66 -6.95 54.06
C VAL A 644 5.70 -8.08 54.16
N PRO A 645 5.67 -8.93 55.22
CA PRO A 645 6.61 -10.03 55.34
C PRO A 645 6.46 -11.08 54.23
N ALA A 646 7.60 -11.68 53.84
CA ALA A 646 7.66 -12.61 52.71
C ALA A 646 6.85 -13.91 52.89
N GLU A 647 6.45 -14.23 54.13
CA GLU A 647 5.67 -15.41 54.49
C GLU A 647 4.17 -15.11 54.67
N THR A 648 3.81 -13.88 55.06
CA THR A 648 2.42 -13.49 55.38
C THR A 648 1.74 -12.63 54.32
N TRP A 649 2.41 -12.37 53.19
CA TRP A 649 1.89 -11.54 52.08
C TRP A 649 0.52 -11.94 51.55
N HIS A 650 0.13 -13.20 51.74
CA HIS A 650 -1.14 -13.72 51.28
C HIS A 650 -2.30 -13.42 52.25
N GLY A 651 -2.08 -12.73 53.37
CA GLY A 651 -3.13 -12.31 54.30
C GLY A 651 -3.99 -11.16 53.77
N ASP A 652 -5.22 -11.02 54.27
CA ASP A 652 -6.15 -9.97 53.82
C ASP A 652 -5.62 -8.55 54.08
N ALA A 653 -4.79 -8.37 55.11
CA ALA A 653 -4.17 -7.10 55.47
C ALA A 653 -3.37 -6.47 54.31
N THR A 654 -2.80 -7.27 53.40
CA THR A 654 -2.05 -6.80 52.23
C THR A 654 -2.90 -5.95 51.29
N TRP A 655 -4.21 -6.22 51.18
CA TRP A 655 -5.13 -5.51 50.28
C TRP A 655 -6.17 -4.66 51.04
N ALA A 656 -5.98 -4.43 52.35
CA ALA A 656 -6.97 -3.74 53.19
C ALA A 656 -7.30 -2.32 52.69
N ALA A 657 -6.32 -1.63 52.09
CA ALA A 657 -6.48 -0.31 51.49
C ALA A 657 -6.72 -0.34 49.97
N SER A 658 -6.86 -1.52 49.34
CA SER A 658 -7.08 -1.60 47.89
C SER A 658 -8.58 -1.54 47.55
N PRO A 659 -9.01 -0.67 46.62
CA PRO A 659 -10.37 -0.75 46.09
C PRO A 659 -10.58 -2.07 45.35
N VAL A 660 -11.82 -2.55 45.35
CA VAL A 660 -12.23 -3.73 44.60
C VAL A 660 -12.64 -3.32 43.20
N GLN A 661 -11.95 -3.86 42.20
CA GLN A 661 -12.26 -3.74 40.78
C GLN A 661 -13.08 -4.95 40.32
N TYR A 662 -13.92 -4.76 39.29
CA TYR A 662 -14.77 -5.83 38.76
C TYR A 662 -14.59 -6.02 37.27
N ILE A 663 -14.48 -7.28 36.86
CA ILE A 663 -14.62 -7.71 35.47
C ILE A 663 -16.03 -8.26 35.30
N THR A 664 -16.82 -7.58 34.46
CA THR A 664 -18.25 -7.85 34.27
C THR A 664 -18.63 -8.06 32.80
N ARG A 665 -17.67 -8.01 31.87
CA ARG A 665 -17.92 -8.17 30.43
C ARG A 665 -16.91 -9.09 29.73
N THR A 666 -17.34 -9.71 28.64
CA THR A 666 -16.49 -10.49 27.72
C THR A 666 -15.63 -9.57 26.84
N LEU A 667 -14.68 -10.16 26.11
CA LEU A 667 -13.93 -9.45 25.06
C LEU A 667 -14.80 -8.84 23.95
N LYS A 668 -16.05 -9.32 23.80
CA LYS A 668 -17.03 -8.78 22.86
C LYS A 668 -17.96 -7.74 23.49
N ASN A 669 -17.64 -7.30 24.71
CA ASN A 669 -18.43 -6.33 25.50
C ASN A 669 -19.81 -6.87 25.96
N GLU A 670 -19.99 -8.20 26.01
CA GLU A 670 -21.22 -8.83 26.49
C GLU A 670 -21.16 -9.02 28.01
N PRO A 671 -22.24 -8.82 28.79
CA PRO A 671 -22.24 -9.09 30.22
C PRO A 671 -21.83 -10.54 30.56
N VAL A 672 -21.05 -10.72 31.64
CA VAL A 672 -20.79 -12.04 32.22
C VAL A 672 -21.43 -12.18 33.59
N ASP A 673 -22.15 -13.28 33.80
CA ASP A 673 -22.75 -13.61 35.09
C ASP A 673 -21.69 -14.07 36.12
N GLN A 674 -20.57 -14.63 35.63
CA GLN A 674 -19.44 -15.09 36.45
C GLN A 674 -18.41 -13.97 36.64
N LYS A 675 -18.74 -13.03 37.54
CA LYS A 675 -17.90 -11.87 37.83
C LYS A 675 -16.54 -12.27 38.38
N THR A 676 -15.54 -11.44 38.10
CA THR A 676 -14.23 -11.52 38.74
C THR A 676 -13.99 -10.22 39.49
N ALA A 677 -13.80 -10.31 40.80
CA ALA A 677 -13.42 -9.18 41.64
C ALA A 677 -11.91 -9.22 41.87
N PHE A 678 -11.20 -8.09 41.72
CA PHE A 678 -9.76 -8.06 41.97
C PHE A 678 -9.30 -6.80 42.71
N GLN A 679 -8.16 -6.90 43.39
CA GLN A 679 -7.53 -5.85 44.18
C GLN A 679 -6.03 -5.82 43.87
N LEU A 680 -5.44 -4.63 43.90
CA LEU A 680 -4.03 -4.38 43.62
C LEU A 680 -3.40 -3.58 44.76
N ALA A 681 -2.28 -4.07 45.29
CA ALA A 681 -1.51 -3.37 46.31
C ALA A 681 -0.01 -3.43 45.99
N TRP A 682 0.80 -2.55 46.59
CA TRP A 682 2.25 -2.54 46.35
C TRP A 682 3.05 -2.04 47.56
N ASP A 683 4.32 -2.45 47.61
CA ASP A 683 5.37 -1.87 48.47
C ASP A 683 6.66 -1.65 47.67
N ASP A 684 7.74 -1.23 48.32
CA ASP A 684 9.01 -0.91 47.67
C ASP A 684 9.68 -2.11 46.97
N SER A 685 9.19 -3.33 47.20
CA SER A 685 9.75 -4.57 46.70
C SER A 685 8.81 -5.39 45.81
N ARG A 686 7.48 -5.27 45.98
CA ARG A 686 6.51 -6.19 45.36
C ARG A 686 5.22 -5.49 44.91
N LEU A 687 4.66 -6.04 43.84
CA LEU A 687 3.27 -5.84 43.42
C LEU A 687 2.42 -7.05 43.89
N TYR A 688 1.30 -6.78 44.55
CA TYR A 688 0.39 -7.76 45.11
C TYR A 688 -0.94 -7.77 44.35
N ILE A 689 -1.36 -8.95 43.91
CA ILE A 689 -2.60 -9.15 43.16
C ILE A 689 -3.50 -10.11 43.92
N ARG A 690 -4.77 -9.75 44.08
CA ARG A 690 -5.82 -10.67 44.55
C ARG A 690 -6.94 -10.70 43.53
N ALA A 691 -7.40 -11.88 43.15
CA ALA A 691 -8.54 -12.05 42.26
C ALA A 691 -9.46 -13.15 42.79
N ARG A 692 -10.73 -12.81 43.04
CA ARG A 692 -11.80 -13.76 43.36
C ARG A 692 -12.66 -13.97 42.12
N CYS A 693 -12.67 -15.21 41.63
CA CYS A 693 -13.41 -15.62 40.45
C CYS A 693 -14.68 -16.36 40.89
N ASP A 694 -15.84 -15.70 40.80
CA ASP A 694 -17.12 -16.36 41.09
C ASP A 694 -17.37 -17.45 40.02
N GLU A 695 -17.71 -18.65 40.46
CA GLU A 695 -17.88 -19.81 39.57
C GLU A 695 -19.01 -20.72 40.08
N PRO A 696 -20.19 -20.71 39.42
CA PRO A 696 -21.31 -21.57 39.80
C PRO A 696 -21.05 -23.06 39.52
N ARG A 697 -20.15 -23.39 38.58
CA ARG A 697 -19.77 -24.77 38.24
C ARG A 697 -18.40 -25.12 38.81
N ILE A 698 -18.22 -24.88 40.11
CA ILE A 698 -16.91 -25.04 40.76
C ILE A 698 -16.36 -26.47 40.66
N SER A 699 -17.24 -27.49 40.63
CA SER A 699 -16.86 -28.90 40.45
C SER A 699 -16.39 -29.24 39.04
N SER A 700 -16.65 -28.36 38.07
CA SER A 700 -16.29 -28.55 36.65
C SER A 700 -15.11 -27.69 36.21
N ILE A 701 -14.46 -26.94 37.13
CA ILE A 701 -13.30 -26.14 36.77
C ILE A 701 -12.21 -27.02 36.15
N LYS A 702 -11.68 -26.56 35.02
CA LYS A 702 -10.64 -27.27 34.32
C LYS A 702 -9.28 -26.84 34.88
N ALA A 703 -8.53 -27.80 35.41
CA ALA A 703 -7.20 -27.54 35.96
C ALA A 703 -6.27 -28.73 35.67
N THR A 704 -6.02 -28.93 34.38
CA THR A 704 -5.27 -30.06 33.83
C THR A 704 -3.76 -29.84 33.85
N THR A 705 -3.31 -28.59 33.71
CA THR A 705 -1.90 -28.21 33.70
C THR A 705 -1.24 -28.52 35.04
N ARG A 706 -0.03 -29.07 35.00
CA ARG A 706 0.76 -29.46 36.18
C ARG A 706 2.11 -28.77 36.21
N ASP A 707 2.74 -28.62 35.05
CA ASP A 707 4.10 -28.12 34.93
C ASP A 707 4.12 -26.60 34.67
N ARG A 708 5.09 -25.95 35.30
CA ARG A 708 5.37 -24.52 35.13
C ARG A 708 5.82 -24.24 33.69
N ASP A 709 5.39 -23.13 33.12
CA ASP A 709 5.81 -22.63 31.79
C ASP A 709 5.45 -23.55 30.59
N VAL A 710 4.65 -24.60 30.80
CA VAL A 710 4.17 -25.53 29.76
C VAL A 710 2.76 -25.18 29.23
N GLY A 711 2.13 -24.11 29.76
CA GLY A 711 0.81 -23.65 29.36
C GLY A 711 -0.08 -23.27 30.53
N GLY A 712 -1.41 -23.28 30.32
CA GLY A 712 -2.42 -22.83 31.30
C GLY A 712 -3.62 -22.12 30.66
N PHE A 713 -3.47 -21.71 29.39
CA PHE A 713 -4.47 -20.99 28.60
C PHE A 713 -5.73 -21.78 28.24
N SER A 714 -5.76 -23.08 28.55
CA SER A 714 -6.91 -23.97 28.35
C SER A 714 -7.45 -24.53 29.66
N ASP A 715 -7.02 -23.99 30.80
CA ASP A 715 -7.56 -24.23 32.14
C ASP A 715 -8.29 -22.97 32.63
N ASP A 716 -9.13 -23.13 33.66
CA ASP A 716 -9.61 -22.00 34.44
C ASP A 716 -8.41 -21.29 35.08
N SER A 717 -8.16 -20.06 34.63
CA SER A 717 -6.94 -19.31 34.93
C SER A 717 -7.18 -17.80 34.89
N ILE A 718 -6.30 -17.07 35.59
CA ILE A 718 -6.14 -15.63 35.43
C ILE A 718 -4.88 -15.37 34.61
N GLU A 719 -5.03 -14.56 33.57
CA GLU A 719 -3.91 -13.99 32.84
C GLU A 719 -3.66 -12.54 33.27
N LEU A 720 -2.39 -12.21 33.52
CA LEU A 720 -1.95 -10.86 33.87
C LEU A 720 -1.03 -10.35 32.76
N PHE A 721 -1.22 -9.08 32.39
CA PHE A 721 -0.38 -8.38 31.44
C PHE A 721 0.11 -7.10 32.07
N ILE A 722 1.42 -6.93 32.14
CA ILE A 722 2.04 -5.78 32.82
C ILE A 722 3.08 -5.15 31.89
N ASP A 723 2.88 -3.90 31.53
CA ASP A 723 3.87 -3.08 30.81
C ASP A 723 4.29 -1.89 31.69
N PRO A 724 5.41 -2.04 32.42
CA PRO A 724 5.96 -0.98 33.25
C PRO A 724 6.48 0.24 32.48
N THR A 725 6.75 0.07 31.18
CA THR A 725 7.27 1.15 30.33
C THR A 725 6.15 1.97 29.70
N GLY A 726 4.96 1.38 29.55
CA GLY A 726 3.81 1.98 28.89
C GLY A 726 3.96 2.16 27.37
N LEU A 727 5.08 1.74 26.78
CA LEU A 727 5.41 1.94 25.36
C LEU A 727 4.81 0.88 24.43
N GLY A 728 4.30 -0.23 24.99
CA GLY A 728 3.80 -1.38 24.23
C GLY A 728 4.86 -2.08 23.38
N THR A 729 6.15 -1.86 23.69
CA THR A 729 7.30 -2.50 23.03
C THR A 729 7.75 -3.77 23.76
N THR A 730 7.53 -3.84 25.07
CA THR A 730 7.76 -5.00 25.92
C THR A 730 6.70 -5.04 27.01
N PHE A 731 6.16 -6.22 27.32
CA PHE A 731 5.29 -6.44 28.47
C PHE A 731 5.57 -7.81 29.08
N TYR A 732 5.07 -8.06 30.28
CA TYR A 732 5.22 -9.32 30.99
C TYR A 732 3.87 -10.00 31.06
N GLN A 733 3.80 -11.23 30.56
CA GLN A 733 2.60 -12.05 30.59
C GLN A 733 2.73 -13.10 31.68
N PHE A 734 1.64 -13.32 32.40
CA PHE A 734 1.49 -14.40 33.36
C PHE A 734 0.19 -15.14 33.05
N CYS A 735 0.18 -16.46 33.17
CA CYS A 735 -1.05 -17.24 33.23
C CYS A 735 -0.98 -18.11 34.49
N ILE A 736 -1.89 -17.89 35.42
CA ILE A 736 -1.92 -18.60 36.71
C ILE A 736 -3.22 -19.39 36.79
N THR A 737 -3.11 -20.71 36.76
CA THR A 737 -4.28 -21.60 36.81
C THR A 737 -4.92 -21.60 38.18
N SER A 738 -6.16 -22.07 38.27
CA SER A 738 -6.88 -22.30 39.54
C SER A 738 -6.16 -23.24 40.52
N ARG A 739 -5.16 -24.00 40.05
CA ARG A 739 -4.26 -24.83 40.87
C ARG A 739 -2.97 -24.13 41.31
N GLY A 740 -2.75 -22.89 40.88
CA GLY A 740 -1.55 -22.13 41.18
C GLY A 740 -0.33 -22.48 40.31
N VAL A 741 -0.52 -23.20 39.20
CA VAL A 741 0.55 -23.40 38.22
C VAL A 741 0.75 -22.10 37.46
N VAL A 742 2.00 -21.66 37.35
CA VAL A 742 2.39 -20.40 36.73
C VAL A 742 3.02 -20.68 35.37
N TYR A 743 2.55 -19.96 34.36
CA TYR A 743 3.30 -19.62 33.16
C TYR A 743 3.72 -18.17 33.28
N ASP A 744 5.00 -17.87 33.02
CA ASP A 744 5.44 -16.51 32.82
C ASP A 744 6.31 -16.33 31.57
N ALA A 745 6.17 -15.17 30.95
CA ALA A 745 6.95 -14.83 29.77
C ALA A 745 7.17 -13.33 29.69
N ARG A 746 8.34 -12.95 29.19
CA ARG A 746 8.58 -11.58 28.72
C ARG A 746 8.21 -11.50 27.24
N GLU A 747 7.21 -10.69 26.94
CA GLU A 747 6.65 -10.52 25.61
C GLU A 747 7.21 -9.26 24.95
N THR A 748 7.54 -9.35 23.67
CA THR A 748 8.02 -8.23 22.85
C THR A 748 7.18 -8.15 21.59
N PRO A 749 5.93 -7.67 21.66
CA PRO A 749 4.92 -7.81 20.60
C PRO A 749 5.27 -7.08 19.31
N ARG A 750 6.16 -6.07 19.38
CA ARG A 750 6.67 -5.33 18.22
C ARG A 750 7.97 -5.90 17.66
N ALA A 751 8.55 -6.91 18.32
CA ALA A 751 9.70 -7.65 17.81
C ALA A 751 9.22 -8.70 16.79
N ILE A 752 9.98 -8.89 15.71
CA ILE A 752 9.60 -9.89 14.71
C ILE A 752 9.96 -11.30 15.17
N GLY A 753 9.00 -12.22 15.02
CA GLY A 753 9.06 -13.57 15.59
C GLY A 753 8.59 -13.65 17.04
N ALA A 754 7.81 -12.66 17.52
CA ALA A 754 7.30 -12.58 18.89
C ALA A 754 6.68 -13.90 19.34
N THR A 755 7.45 -14.62 20.13
CA THR A 755 7.03 -15.69 21.02
C THR A 755 7.50 -15.24 22.40
N GLY A 756 6.64 -15.37 23.41
CA GLY A 756 7.01 -14.99 24.76
C GLY A 756 8.31 -15.67 25.17
N ASP A 757 9.25 -14.90 25.70
CA ASP A 757 10.47 -15.41 26.30
C ASP A 757 10.11 -16.10 27.62
N VAL A 758 9.76 -17.38 27.51
CA VAL A 758 9.42 -18.27 28.63
C VAL A 758 10.66 -18.70 29.45
N THR A 759 11.87 -18.29 29.04
CA THR A 759 13.09 -18.53 29.84
C THR A 759 13.29 -17.46 30.91
N TRP A 760 12.59 -16.32 30.77
CA TRP A 760 12.52 -15.31 31.81
C TRP A 760 11.65 -15.80 32.96
N ASN A 761 12.18 -15.76 34.18
CA ASN A 761 11.48 -16.17 35.39
C ASN A 761 11.16 -14.95 36.26
N SER A 762 9.88 -14.75 36.54
CA SER A 762 9.39 -13.62 37.34
C SER A 762 9.61 -13.76 38.84
N ALA A 763 9.96 -14.96 39.33
CA ALA A 763 9.95 -15.33 40.74
C ALA A 763 8.62 -15.02 41.47
N ILE A 764 7.50 -14.89 40.73
CA ILE A 764 6.19 -14.64 41.30
C ILE A 764 5.78 -15.77 42.26
N LYS A 765 5.32 -15.40 43.45
CA LYS A 765 4.68 -16.35 44.37
C LYS A 765 3.17 -16.30 44.13
N ALA A 766 2.55 -17.46 43.92
CA ALA A 766 1.10 -17.57 43.75
C ALA A 766 0.52 -18.57 44.76
N ARG A 767 -0.64 -18.24 45.32
CA ARG A 767 -1.45 -19.12 46.16
C ARG A 767 -2.87 -19.09 45.65
N THR A 768 -3.44 -20.26 45.38
CA THR A 768 -4.85 -20.38 45.01
C THR A 768 -5.65 -21.11 46.07
N THR A 769 -6.95 -20.83 46.15
CA THR A 769 -7.88 -21.52 47.03
C THR A 769 -9.20 -21.74 46.31
N ILE A 770 -9.69 -22.97 46.32
CA ILE A 770 -10.98 -23.33 45.71
C ILE A 770 -12.01 -23.38 46.84
N GLY A 771 -13.00 -22.48 46.79
CA GLY A 771 -14.12 -22.43 47.73
C GLY A 771 -15.37 -23.12 47.18
N LYS A 772 -16.52 -22.90 47.80
CA LYS A 772 -17.80 -23.52 47.39
C LYS A 772 -18.45 -22.86 46.16
N ARG A 773 -18.19 -21.57 45.92
CA ARG A 773 -18.87 -20.74 44.90
C ARG A 773 -17.90 -19.88 44.08
N SER A 774 -16.60 -20.00 44.36
CA SER A 774 -15.56 -19.19 43.77
C SER A 774 -14.22 -19.89 43.95
N TRP A 775 -13.25 -19.53 43.13
CA TRP A 775 -11.84 -19.75 43.44
C TRP A 775 -11.12 -18.41 43.54
N GLU A 776 -10.08 -18.36 44.35
CA GLU A 776 -9.30 -17.15 44.60
C GLU A 776 -7.84 -17.37 44.21
N LEU A 777 -7.25 -16.37 43.58
CA LEU A 777 -5.82 -16.22 43.34
C LEU A 777 -5.29 -15.08 44.21
N ARG A 778 -4.20 -15.35 44.93
CA ARG A 778 -3.34 -14.33 45.54
C ARG A 778 -1.95 -14.46 44.95
N ALA A 779 -1.34 -13.37 44.53
CA ALA A 779 0.01 -13.36 43.99
C ALA A 779 0.86 -12.19 44.51
N ALA A 780 2.17 -12.42 44.63
CA ALA A 780 3.16 -11.42 44.97
C ALA A 780 4.31 -11.47 43.95
N LEU A 781 4.44 -10.40 43.18
CA LEU A 781 5.40 -10.24 42.08
C LEU A 781 6.55 -9.32 42.51
N PRO A 782 7.80 -9.81 42.56
CA PRO A 782 8.96 -8.97 42.81
C PRO A 782 9.15 -7.90 41.72
N LEU A 783 9.26 -6.64 42.12
CA LEU A 783 9.38 -5.50 41.19
C LEU A 783 10.74 -5.45 40.49
N ASP A 784 11.79 -6.01 41.10
CA ASP A 784 13.15 -6.06 40.54
C ASP A 784 13.29 -7.02 39.35
N ARG A 785 12.28 -7.87 39.12
CA ARG A 785 12.21 -8.78 37.97
C ARG A 785 11.62 -8.14 36.73
N LEU A 786 10.98 -6.98 36.88
CA LEU A 786 10.37 -6.22 35.80
C LEU A 786 11.34 -5.13 35.33
N GLY A 787 11.51 -5.02 34.01
CA GLY A 787 12.21 -3.90 33.39
C GLY A 787 11.39 -2.60 33.46
N GLY A 788 12.07 -1.46 33.35
CA GLY A 788 11.46 -0.13 33.53
C GLY A 788 11.94 0.56 34.80
N GLN A 789 11.41 1.75 35.09
CA GLN A 789 11.70 2.42 36.35
C GLN A 789 10.88 1.79 37.49
N LYS A 790 11.50 1.63 38.66
CA LYS A 790 10.78 1.19 39.86
C LYS A 790 9.65 2.17 40.16
N PRO A 791 8.45 1.69 40.51
CA PRO A 791 7.32 2.56 40.75
C PRO A 791 7.57 3.39 42.01
N ARG A 792 7.20 4.66 41.93
CA ARG A 792 7.06 5.62 43.03
C ARG A 792 5.61 6.10 43.09
N PRO A 793 5.13 6.69 44.20
CA PRO A 793 3.81 7.31 44.24
C PRO A 793 3.61 8.24 43.02
N GLY A 794 2.48 8.07 42.32
CA GLY A 794 2.12 8.76 41.06
C GLY A 794 2.59 8.07 39.77
N SER A 795 3.38 7.00 39.83
CA SER A 795 3.82 6.26 38.64
C SER A 795 2.65 5.55 37.97
N THR A 796 2.67 5.45 36.64
CA THR A 796 1.61 4.78 35.87
C THR A 796 2.17 3.67 35.01
N TRP A 797 1.53 2.50 35.06
CA TRP A 797 1.85 1.35 34.21
C TRP A 797 0.64 0.96 33.38
N ARG A 798 0.89 0.31 32.25
CA ARG A 798 -0.16 -0.38 31.50
C ARG A 798 -0.38 -1.77 32.10
N PHE A 799 -1.63 -2.13 32.34
CA PHE A 799 -2.01 -3.35 33.05
C PHE A 799 -3.31 -3.95 32.52
N ASN A 800 -3.40 -5.27 32.48
CA ASN A 800 -4.67 -5.96 32.27
C ASN A 800 -4.75 -7.25 33.10
N LEU A 801 -5.95 -7.53 33.60
CA LEU A 801 -6.31 -8.79 34.25
C LEU A 801 -7.42 -9.45 33.43
N CYS A 802 -7.18 -10.68 33.00
CA CYS A 802 -8.04 -11.43 32.11
C CYS A 802 -8.39 -12.78 32.74
N ARG A 803 -9.62 -13.26 32.50
CA ARG A 803 -10.07 -14.57 32.97
C ARG A 803 -10.35 -15.49 31.79
N ASN A 804 -9.69 -16.65 31.83
CA ASN A 804 -10.04 -17.83 31.05
C ASN A 804 -11.00 -18.68 31.86
N ARG A 805 -12.20 -18.94 31.33
CA ARG A 805 -13.21 -19.76 32.00
C ARG A 805 -13.50 -21.01 31.17
N PHE A 806 -13.12 -22.17 31.67
CA PHE A 806 -13.27 -23.46 31.00
C PHE A 806 -14.18 -24.45 31.75
N ALA A 807 -14.80 -24.01 32.84
CA ALA A 807 -15.79 -24.78 33.61
C ALA A 807 -17.09 -25.14 32.84
N GLU A 808 -17.19 -24.80 31.56
CA GLU A 808 -18.31 -25.07 30.67
C GLU A 808 -17.84 -25.62 29.33
N THR A 809 -18.51 -26.65 28.82
CA THR A 809 -18.27 -27.21 27.48
C THR A 809 -18.81 -26.29 26.38
N GLY A 810 -17.95 -25.87 25.45
CA GLY A 810 -18.32 -24.98 24.34
C GLY A 810 -17.25 -23.93 24.05
N ARG A 811 -17.61 -22.81 23.42
CA ARG A 811 -16.71 -21.64 23.30
C ARG A 811 -16.64 -20.94 24.68
N PRO A 812 -15.48 -20.94 25.35
CA PRO A 812 -15.34 -20.35 26.68
C PRO A 812 -15.52 -18.82 26.63
N PRO A 813 -16.25 -18.20 27.57
CA PRO A 813 -16.31 -16.74 27.66
C PRO A 813 -14.99 -16.19 28.20
N PHE A 814 -14.24 -15.52 27.34
CA PHE A 814 -13.06 -14.74 27.71
C PHE A 814 -13.49 -13.37 28.22
N SER A 815 -13.03 -12.97 29.41
CA SER A 815 -13.35 -11.67 30.01
C SER A 815 -12.08 -10.96 30.47
N ALA A 816 -12.09 -9.63 30.45
CA ALA A 816 -10.93 -8.80 30.75
C ALA A 816 -11.34 -7.50 31.42
N TRP A 817 -10.47 -6.96 32.29
CA TRP A 817 -10.68 -5.67 32.93
C TRP A 817 -10.64 -4.51 31.92
N SER A 818 -9.69 -4.56 30.98
CA SER A 818 -9.65 -3.68 29.80
C SER A 818 -9.79 -4.55 28.53
N PRO A 819 -11.00 -4.65 27.93
CA PRO A 819 -11.25 -5.58 26.83
C PRO A 819 -10.66 -5.11 25.49
N SER A 820 -10.21 -6.07 24.67
CA SER A 820 -9.77 -5.83 23.29
C SER A 820 -10.38 -6.83 22.31
N PRO A 821 -10.93 -6.39 21.15
CA PRO A 821 -11.43 -7.28 20.10
C PRO A 821 -10.34 -8.18 19.49
N ALA A 822 -9.07 -7.79 19.59
CA ALA A 822 -7.93 -8.53 19.06
C ALA A 822 -7.45 -9.66 20.00
N GLY A 823 -8.09 -9.86 21.16
CA GLY A 823 -7.68 -10.81 22.19
C GLY A 823 -6.94 -10.14 23.36
N PHE A 824 -6.41 -10.93 24.29
CA PHE A 824 -5.80 -10.38 25.51
C PHE A 824 -4.44 -9.68 25.31
N ARG A 825 -3.75 -9.92 24.18
CA ARG A 825 -2.33 -9.56 23.99
C ARG A 825 -2.11 -8.25 23.22
N ASP A 826 -3.03 -7.30 23.35
CA ASP A 826 -2.90 -5.98 22.73
C ASP A 826 -2.48 -4.92 23.76
N PRO A 827 -1.18 -4.59 23.87
CA PRO A 827 -0.70 -3.60 24.84
C PRO A 827 -1.27 -2.21 24.59
N GLY A 828 -1.76 -1.92 23.38
CA GLY A 828 -2.45 -0.67 23.04
C GLY A 828 -3.76 -0.48 23.82
N GLN A 829 -4.39 -1.58 24.25
CA GLN A 829 -5.68 -1.62 24.96
C GLN A 829 -5.55 -2.03 26.43
N PHE A 830 -4.35 -2.22 26.95
CA PHE A 830 -4.17 -2.44 28.40
C PHE A 830 -4.68 -1.22 29.17
N GLY A 831 -5.32 -1.48 30.30
CA GLY A 831 -5.74 -0.45 31.26
C GLY A 831 -4.55 0.30 31.85
N LEU A 832 -4.81 1.35 32.62
CA LEU A 832 -3.80 2.12 33.33
C LEU A 832 -3.94 1.89 34.84
N ILE A 833 -2.85 1.50 35.47
CA ILE A 833 -2.78 1.43 36.93
C ILE A 833 -1.86 2.53 37.46
N THR A 834 -2.26 3.19 38.54
CA THR A 834 -1.50 4.29 39.17
C THR A 834 -1.06 3.89 40.56
N PHE A 835 0.24 3.95 40.83
CA PHE A 835 0.82 3.59 42.13
C PHE A 835 0.58 4.68 43.16
N ASN A 836 -0.17 4.37 44.21
CA ASN A 836 -0.56 5.34 45.22
C ASN A 836 0.53 5.59 46.28
N GLY A 837 0.48 6.74 46.95
CA GLY A 837 1.13 6.97 48.23
C GLY A 837 0.32 6.36 49.39
N ALA A 838 0.90 6.34 50.59
CA ALA A 838 0.26 5.76 51.78
C ALA A 838 -1.03 6.52 52.18
N ALA A 839 -1.10 7.83 51.92
CA ALA A 839 -2.25 8.67 52.24
C ALA A 839 -3.44 8.48 51.29
N ASP A 840 -3.22 7.96 50.08
CA ASP A 840 -4.21 7.93 49.02
C ASP A 840 -5.16 6.73 49.11
N ARG A 841 -4.87 5.75 49.99
CA ARG A 841 -5.72 4.59 50.31
C ARG A 841 -6.33 3.87 49.08
N GLY A 842 -5.56 3.80 48.00
CA GLY A 842 -5.97 3.11 46.77
C GLY A 842 -6.93 3.88 45.87
N ASP A 843 -7.32 5.11 46.24
CA ASP A 843 -8.16 5.97 45.42
C ASP A 843 -7.40 6.46 44.17
N LEU A 844 -8.12 6.74 43.09
CA LEU A 844 -7.53 7.31 41.88
C LEU A 844 -7.15 8.78 42.15
N VAL A 845 -5.86 9.12 42.20
CA VAL A 845 -5.39 10.48 42.53
C VAL A 845 -4.96 11.24 41.27
N TRP A 846 -5.41 12.49 41.14
CA TRP A 846 -5.13 13.37 39.99
C TRP A 846 -3.67 13.83 39.86
N ASN A 847 -2.79 13.54 40.83
CA ASN A 847 -1.34 13.79 40.74
C ASN A 847 -0.60 12.66 40.00
N CYS A 848 -1.19 12.19 38.88
CA CYS A 848 -0.55 11.23 38.00
C CYS A 848 0.63 11.88 37.25
N ASP A 849 1.68 11.13 36.98
CA ASP A 849 2.71 11.54 36.03
C ASP A 849 2.15 11.48 34.59
N PHE A 850 1.37 12.49 34.21
CA PHE A 850 0.80 12.60 32.86
C PHE A 850 1.87 12.78 31.76
N GLY A 851 3.13 13.04 32.14
CA GLY A 851 4.27 13.04 31.23
C GLY A 851 4.85 11.65 30.95
N GLY A 852 4.36 10.61 31.64
CA GLY A 852 4.78 9.23 31.46
C GLY A 852 4.31 8.63 30.13
N SER A 853 5.16 7.79 29.52
CA SER A 853 4.91 7.13 28.23
C SER A 853 3.66 6.24 28.19
N ALA A 854 3.09 5.87 29.34
CA ALA A 854 1.88 5.06 29.45
C ALA A 854 0.63 5.75 28.85
N PHE A 855 0.55 7.08 28.91
CA PHE A 855 -0.57 7.88 28.42
C PHE A 855 -0.58 8.10 26.90
N GLY A 856 0.45 7.60 26.19
CA GLY A 856 0.62 7.78 24.75
C GLY A 856 1.40 9.07 24.46
N GLY A 857 2.59 8.91 23.86
CA GLY A 857 3.34 10.01 23.25
C GLY A 857 2.85 10.31 21.85
#